data_AF-A0A9E3ET02-F1
#
_entry.id   AF-A0A9E3ET02-F1
#
_cell.length_a   1.000
_cell.length_b   1.000
_cell.length_c   1.000
_cell.angle_alpha   90.00
_cell.angle_beta   90.00
_cell.angle_gamma   90.00
#
_symmetry.space_group_name_H-M   'P 1'
#
loop_
_entity.id
_entity.type
_entity.pdbx_description
1 polymer ?
#
loop_
_entity_poly.entity_id
_entity_poly.type
_entity_poly.pdbx_seq_one_letter_code
_entity_poly.pdbx_strand_id
1 'polypeptide(L)'
;MAAIPIREGVKALSEGLPVPTLTRHSWRGRGRAWVEVRGLDGADGAELGSTVVDAALALPGVTSASVNRPLSRLVVGLNGDQISLRELCRVVDESEKRCRSTGKIARPKPLPGDGLLLATKAVAVTATAVGVGAAVAGRMLRWPRLTYGFEAAVVAVDYQPRVRRLLEESIGQSATDTLLSLAMTAAHVVELSPTSLAVDLMMETLKAAEMRAEAQAWSRAEPRLARHAEYAEVHPPSRPVPLPEGPVERHSRRTALLQAIGVTAVGATTRNLSMASTTALVTTPKAIRTTRESFAAGLGQGLADHHAVLPLHPQSLRRLDRVDALLIDPRVLCTDVLRVVRVRGADDDELSPAWNRAQLLLEKRGLRVGWHPVPVASAGGSDGRVEALIGPTHDPLASAVLAEARRASLDLISVDIDDLGELRSAFDELRAPENGSVDDALVATLTDLQQSGHTVAVLSSAGAQALSSADVGLGVMPNSDGDPPPWTADLVLSDLAGAWRLLHAVPVAKSASQRGIEIATGATALGALLMVPGVRGLGPGPVTTGAAAGLLSGYLMARRVVRAPTPVPAPINEWHAMSVEQVRKMLPPPDDEESTAPHRRPLAARAMQTAQHGAELIGRPRRAVWQFAKAVQAELSDPLTPVLALGSAASAILGSPVDAVLVGSVLTGNSVLAASQRLRAESRLNELLAQQVPPARKVRTGPDGTPVYAEVIAEQLRPGDVIEIRTHEVIPADARLIAEDDLEVDESTLTGESLPVEKQIEATPGAELAERRCMLFAGTTIVAGTAVAVVTAVGADTQARRAAELAAGEVPDVGLQHQLSKLTNQAFPVSTAGGALVGVLGLLRGRGLREAVASGIAITVAAVPEGMPLVATLAQAASARRLTEYGALVRIPRSVEALGRVDVVCFDKTGTLSENRLRVAQVHPVAGHTREDVLRFAAHAAPDANGGPQVHATDRAIIEAALAVDSSNGSRHTTEAAAHLPFRSGRSFSASVSDDELTVKGAPEVVLAASQDVGPEIEDTVRRLAAEGLRVIAV
;
A
#
# COMPACT_ATOMS: atom_id res chain seq x y z
N MET A 1 4.82 25.59 25.01
CA MET A 1 3.67 25.11 25.82
C MET A 1 3.80 23.67 26.36
N ALA A 2 4.90 22.94 26.15
CA ALA A 2 5.07 21.55 26.62
C ALA A 2 5.53 21.40 28.10
N ALA A 3 5.67 22.49 28.87
CA ALA A 3 6.23 22.47 30.23
C ALA A 3 5.22 22.11 31.33
N ILE A 4 3.92 22.22 31.04
CA ILE A 4 2.84 22.00 32.00
C ILE A 4 2.72 20.52 32.43
N PRO A 5 2.61 19.53 31.53
CA PRO A 5 2.44 18.13 31.93
C PRO A 5 3.65 17.56 32.71
N ILE A 6 4.87 17.99 32.36
CA ILE A 6 6.10 17.56 33.05
C ILE A 6 6.15 18.18 34.47
N ARG A 7 5.81 19.46 34.61
CA ARG A 7 5.85 20.16 35.91
C ARG A 7 4.84 19.58 36.89
N GLU A 8 3.67 19.15 36.43
CA GLU A 8 2.66 18.49 37.27
C GLU A 8 3.06 17.06 37.65
N GLY A 9 3.60 16.26 36.72
CA GLY A 9 4.11 14.92 37.03
C GLY A 9 5.26 14.92 38.05
N VAL A 10 6.21 15.86 37.91
CA VAL A 10 7.32 16.03 38.88
C VAL A 10 6.81 16.46 40.25
N LYS A 11 5.82 17.36 40.32
CA LYS A 11 5.17 17.77 41.58
C LYS A 11 4.37 16.65 42.24
N ALA A 12 3.86 15.69 41.48
CA ALA A 12 3.14 14.53 42.03
C ALA A 12 4.10 13.57 42.74
N LEU A 13 5.30 13.36 42.19
CA LEU A 13 6.32 12.46 42.75
C LEU A 13 6.98 12.97 44.05
N SER A 14 6.95 14.29 44.32
CA SER A 14 7.72 14.90 45.42
C SER A 14 7.00 15.01 46.78
N GLU A 15 5.68 14.78 46.87
CA GLU A 15 4.88 15.22 48.04
C GLU A 15 4.21 14.10 48.88
N GLY A 16 4.68 12.85 48.83
CA GLY A 16 4.34 11.83 49.86
C GLY A 16 2.86 11.47 50.02
N LEU A 17 2.20 11.06 48.92
CA LEU A 17 0.77 10.73 48.85
C LEU A 17 0.44 9.23 49.03
N PRO A 18 -0.84 8.86 49.28
CA PRO A 18 -1.30 7.48 49.18
C PRO A 18 -1.02 6.90 47.78
N VAL A 19 -0.46 5.69 47.72
CA VAL A 19 -0.09 4.95 46.50
C VAL A 19 -1.18 4.94 45.39
N PRO A 20 -2.49 4.77 45.66
CA PRO A 20 -3.49 4.73 44.59
C PRO A 20 -3.65 6.06 43.84
N THR A 21 -3.47 7.20 44.51
CA THR A 21 -3.60 8.54 43.89
C THR A 21 -2.40 8.89 43.00
N LEU A 22 -1.23 8.30 43.28
CA LEU A 22 0.00 8.44 42.48
C LEU A 22 0.02 7.59 41.20
N THR A 23 -0.89 6.61 41.09
CA THR A 23 -0.94 5.66 39.96
C THR A 23 -2.08 5.94 38.98
N ARG A 24 -2.86 7.01 39.19
CA ARG A 24 -4.02 7.34 38.37
C ARG A 24 -3.59 8.18 37.16
N HIS A 25 -3.93 7.69 35.97
CA HIS A 25 -3.66 8.36 34.70
C HIS A 25 -4.54 9.61 34.59
N SER A 26 -3.93 10.78 34.37
CA SER A 26 -4.66 12.04 34.32
C SER A 26 -3.97 13.06 33.41
N TRP A 27 -4.77 13.97 32.85
CA TRP A 27 -4.30 15.03 31.97
C TRP A 27 -5.04 16.33 32.25
N ARG A 28 -4.34 17.47 32.17
CA ARG A 28 -4.89 18.81 32.36
C ARG A 28 -4.51 19.72 31.20
N GLY A 29 -5.53 20.25 30.53
CA GLY A 29 -5.42 21.32 29.53
C GLY A 29 -5.66 22.70 30.13
N ARG A 30 -5.83 23.72 29.27
CA ARG A 30 -6.06 25.11 29.71
C ARG A 30 -7.43 25.38 30.35
N GLY A 31 -8.42 24.56 30.08
CA GLY A 31 -9.78 24.72 30.61
C GLY A 31 -10.54 23.41 30.78
N ARG A 32 -9.84 22.27 30.69
CA ARG A 32 -10.41 20.92 30.84
C ARG A 32 -9.41 19.99 31.51
N ALA A 33 -9.91 19.01 32.26
CA ALA A 33 -9.14 17.93 32.83
C ALA A 33 -9.78 16.58 32.50
N TRP A 34 -8.93 15.58 32.28
CA TRP A 34 -9.30 14.20 31.97
C TRP A 34 -8.72 13.31 33.06
N VAL A 35 -9.56 12.53 33.74
CA VAL A 35 -9.17 11.72 34.90
C VAL A 35 -9.63 10.27 34.69
N GLU A 36 -8.72 9.31 34.85
CA GLU A 36 -9.02 7.87 34.86
C GLU A 36 -10.10 7.53 35.89
N VAL A 37 -11.11 6.75 35.46
CA VAL A 37 -12.11 6.11 36.32
C VAL A 37 -11.99 4.60 36.13
N ARG A 38 -11.69 3.87 37.20
CA ARG A 38 -11.45 2.43 37.21
C ARG A 38 -12.74 1.69 37.50
N GLY A 39 -13.05 0.67 36.70
CA GLY A 39 -14.28 -0.12 36.85
C GLY A 39 -15.48 0.45 36.11
N LEU A 40 -15.28 1.47 35.27
CA LEU A 40 -16.32 2.05 34.43
C LEU A 40 -16.84 1.06 33.37
N ASP A 41 -16.01 0.11 32.96
CA ASP A 41 -16.36 -0.95 31.99
C ASP A 41 -17.00 -2.19 32.66
N GLY A 42 -17.34 -2.11 33.95
CA GLY A 42 -17.94 -3.19 34.73
C GLY A 42 -19.47 -3.14 34.76
N ALA A 43 -20.11 -4.18 35.31
CA ALA A 43 -21.58 -4.26 35.40
C ALA A 43 -22.22 -3.07 36.15
N ASP A 44 -21.52 -2.49 37.13
CA ASP A 44 -21.95 -1.31 37.91
C ASP A 44 -21.42 0.01 37.33
N GLY A 45 -20.81 -0.02 36.14
CA GLY A 45 -20.11 1.10 35.51
C GLY A 45 -21.00 2.30 35.22
N ALA A 46 -22.28 2.08 34.93
CA ALA A 46 -23.26 3.15 34.73
C ALA A 46 -23.54 3.93 36.01
N GLU A 47 -23.69 3.26 37.16
CA GLU A 47 -23.89 3.87 38.47
C GLU A 47 -22.62 4.56 38.98
N LEU A 48 -21.45 3.94 38.76
CA LEU A 48 -20.18 4.58 39.04
C LEU A 48 -19.99 5.86 38.21
N GLY A 49 -20.34 5.82 36.93
CA GLY A 49 -20.26 6.96 36.02
C GLY A 49 -21.09 8.15 36.48
N SER A 50 -22.37 7.93 36.83
CA SER A 50 -23.22 9.01 37.36
C SER A 50 -22.71 9.54 38.69
N THR A 51 -22.31 8.65 39.61
CA THR A 51 -21.77 9.04 40.92
C THR A 51 -20.53 9.92 40.80
N VAL A 52 -19.62 9.59 39.88
CA VAL A 52 -18.39 10.35 39.65
C VAL A 52 -18.69 11.72 39.01
N VAL A 53 -19.66 11.79 38.09
CA VAL A 53 -20.10 13.07 37.48
C VAL A 53 -20.72 13.98 38.53
N ASP A 54 -21.65 13.47 39.33
CA ASP A 54 -22.33 14.24 40.39
C ASP A 54 -21.33 14.76 41.42
N ALA A 55 -20.38 13.90 41.83
CA ALA A 55 -19.33 14.28 42.76
C ALA A 55 -18.38 15.34 42.18
N ALA A 56 -18.12 15.33 40.87
CA ALA A 56 -17.29 16.34 40.21
C ALA A 56 -18.04 17.67 40.04
N LEU A 57 -19.33 17.65 39.68
CA LEU A 57 -20.16 18.86 39.57
C LEU A 57 -20.35 19.58 40.91
N ALA A 58 -20.28 18.86 42.03
CA ALA A 58 -20.34 19.42 43.37
C ALA A 58 -19.10 20.26 43.76
N LEU A 59 -18.00 20.19 42.99
CA LEU A 59 -16.76 20.92 43.30
C LEU A 59 -16.81 22.38 42.80
N PRO A 60 -16.44 23.37 43.63
CA PRO A 60 -16.45 24.78 43.23
C PRO A 60 -15.37 25.06 42.18
N GLY A 61 -15.77 25.46 40.97
CA GLY A 61 -14.87 25.76 39.84
C GLY A 61 -15.01 24.81 38.65
N VAL A 62 -15.81 23.73 38.77
CA VAL A 62 -16.21 22.86 37.67
C VAL A 62 -17.36 23.49 36.89
N THR A 63 -17.24 23.60 35.57
CA THR A 63 -18.29 24.14 34.67
C THR A 63 -19.14 23.07 34.02
N SER A 64 -18.55 21.91 33.75
CA SER A 64 -19.20 20.75 33.15
C SER A 64 -18.47 19.50 33.58
N ALA A 65 -19.17 18.38 33.71
CA ALA A 65 -18.55 17.07 33.89
C ALA A 65 -19.30 16.05 33.03
N SER A 66 -18.57 15.21 32.32
CA SER A 66 -19.12 14.12 31.52
C SER A 66 -18.16 12.94 31.53
N VAL A 67 -18.65 11.76 31.16
CA VAL A 67 -17.85 10.53 31.15
C VAL A 67 -17.68 10.05 29.71
N ASN A 68 -16.42 9.83 29.33
CA ASN A 68 -16.06 9.11 28.12
C ASN A 68 -15.87 7.64 28.47
N ARG A 69 -16.86 6.81 28.13
CA ARG A 69 -16.83 5.38 28.43
C ARG A 69 -15.74 4.62 27.67
N PRO A 70 -15.54 4.79 26.36
CA PRO A 70 -14.48 4.06 25.62
C PRO A 70 -13.06 4.26 26.18
N LEU A 71 -12.75 5.44 26.70
CA LEU A 71 -11.45 5.73 27.32
C LEU A 71 -11.44 5.49 28.84
N SER A 72 -12.58 5.15 29.45
CA SER A 72 -12.74 5.04 30.90
C SER A 72 -12.28 6.32 31.62
N ARG A 73 -12.79 7.49 31.20
CA ARG A 73 -12.35 8.82 31.68
C ARG A 73 -13.51 9.73 32.07
N LEU A 74 -13.33 10.44 33.19
CA LEU A 74 -14.10 11.63 33.54
C LEU A 74 -13.48 12.85 32.86
N VAL A 75 -14.29 13.61 32.13
CA VAL A 75 -13.94 14.86 31.45
C VAL A 75 -14.58 16.02 32.19
N VAL A 76 -13.77 16.92 32.72
CA VAL A 76 -14.21 18.03 33.58
C VAL A 76 -13.82 19.36 32.94
N GLY A 77 -14.79 20.24 32.70
CA GLY A 77 -14.59 21.64 32.34
C GLY A 77 -14.22 22.46 33.57
N LEU A 78 -13.19 23.32 33.45
CA LEU A 78 -12.63 24.08 34.57
C LEU A 78 -12.64 25.59 34.28
N ASN A 79 -13.11 26.39 35.23
CA ASN A 79 -12.97 27.85 35.21
C ASN A 79 -11.65 28.27 35.86
N GLY A 80 -10.56 28.24 35.09
CA GLY A 80 -9.23 28.67 35.52
C GLY A 80 -8.51 27.69 36.47
N ASP A 81 -7.52 28.18 37.21
CA ASP A 81 -6.63 27.35 38.05
C ASP A 81 -7.14 27.05 39.47
N GLN A 82 -8.44 27.28 39.74
CA GLN A 82 -9.00 27.19 41.10
C GLN A 82 -9.05 25.76 41.66
N ILE A 83 -9.25 24.76 40.82
CA ILE A 83 -9.26 23.33 41.22
C ILE A 83 -7.95 22.68 40.79
N SER A 84 -7.31 21.92 41.68
CA SER A 84 -6.13 21.13 41.35
C SER A 84 -6.51 19.75 40.75
N LEU A 85 -5.71 19.24 39.82
CA LEU A 85 -5.90 17.88 39.27
C LEU A 85 -5.91 16.80 40.37
N ARG A 86 -5.18 17.05 41.47
CA ARG A 86 -5.09 16.18 42.65
C ARG A 86 -6.43 16.01 43.35
N GLU A 87 -7.18 17.11 43.47
CA GLU A 87 -8.48 17.14 44.14
C GLU A 87 -9.52 16.36 43.34
N LEU A 88 -9.52 16.53 42.00
CA LEU A 88 -10.34 15.70 41.09
C LEU A 88 -10.00 14.21 41.22
N CYS A 89 -8.71 13.84 41.22
CA CYS A 89 -8.30 12.44 41.39
C CYS A 89 -8.76 11.85 42.74
N ARG A 90 -8.79 12.65 43.81
CA ARG A 90 -9.29 12.22 45.13
C ARG A 90 -10.80 11.97 45.11
N VAL A 91 -11.57 12.86 44.49
CA VAL A 91 -13.03 12.71 44.37
C VAL A 91 -13.41 11.45 43.57
N VAL A 92 -12.70 11.17 42.48
CA VAL A 92 -12.89 9.93 41.72
C VAL A 92 -12.55 8.69 42.58
N ASP A 93 -11.43 8.71 43.32
CA ASP A 93 -11.01 7.61 44.18
C ASP A 93 -12.00 7.34 45.34
N GLU A 94 -12.60 8.38 45.91
CA GLU A 94 -13.65 8.24 46.92
C GLU A 94 -14.95 7.68 46.33
N SER A 95 -15.29 8.06 45.11
CA SER A 95 -16.48 7.55 44.39
C SER A 95 -16.34 6.08 44.02
N GLU A 96 -15.17 5.66 43.51
CA GLU A 96 -14.86 4.24 43.24
C GLU A 96 -14.96 3.35 44.47
N LYS A 97 -14.55 3.86 45.64
CA LYS A 97 -14.66 3.11 46.91
C LYS A 97 -16.10 2.94 47.36
N ARG A 98 -16.99 3.89 47.05
CA ARG A 98 -18.42 3.85 47.40
C ARG A 98 -19.18 2.83 46.55
N CYS A 99 -18.85 2.73 45.26
CA CYS A 99 -19.50 1.82 44.31
C CYS A 99 -18.78 0.45 44.16
N ARG A 100 -18.01 -0.01 45.16
CA ARG A 100 -17.09 -1.15 45.01
C ARG A 100 -17.79 -2.43 44.53
N SER A 101 -17.49 -2.86 43.30
CA SER A 101 -17.84 -4.19 42.78
C SER A 101 -16.80 -5.23 43.20
N THR A 102 -17.24 -6.48 43.37
CA THR A 102 -16.44 -7.67 43.72
C THR A 102 -15.69 -8.30 42.52
N GLY A 103 -15.71 -7.66 41.34
CA GLY A 103 -15.12 -8.18 40.10
C GLY A 103 -13.63 -7.82 39.90
N LYS A 104 -12.95 -8.55 38.99
CA LYS A 104 -11.62 -8.14 38.49
C LYS A 104 -11.75 -6.83 37.73
N ILE A 105 -11.25 -5.74 38.31
CA ILE A 105 -11.24 -4.42 37.67
C ILE A 105 -10.23 -4.43 36.52
N ALA A 106 -10.71 -4.32 35.28
CA ALA A 106 -9.85 -4.06 34.13
C ALA A 106 -9.17 -2.69 34.33
N ARG A 107 -7.84 -2.62 34.20
CA ARG A 107 -7.12 -1.35 34.28
C ARG A 107 -7.31 -0.59 32.96
N PRO A 108 -7.86 0.63 32.98
CA PRO A 108 -7.99 1.45 31.79
C PRO A 108 -6.64 1.66 31.10
N LYS A 109 -6.65 1.69 29.76
CA LYS A 109 -5.47 1.97 28.96
C LYS A 109 -4.99 3.42 29.22
N PRO A 110 -3.69 3.71 29.12
CA PRO A 110 -3.17 5.06 29.34
C PRO A 110 -3.64 6.03 28.25
N LEU A 111 -3.85 7.30 28.62
CA LEU A 111 -4.26 8.34 27.68
C LEU A 111 -3.02 8.97 27.02
N PRO A 112 -3.05 9.25 25.70
CA PRO A 112 -2.00 10.02 25.05
C PRO A 112 -1.82 11.37 25.73
N GLY A 113 -0.60 11.67 26.18
CA GLY A 113 -0.30 12.92 26.87
C GLY A 113 -0.38 12.90 28.40
N ASP A 114 -0.60 11.74 29.02
CA ASP A 114 -0.47 11.58 30.46
C ASP A 114 0.88 12.12 30.99
N GLY A 115 0.81 13.12 31.88
CA GLY A 115 1.98 13.77 32.45
C GLY A 115 2.83 12.84 33.31
N LEU A 116 2.22 11.83 33.95
CA LEU A 116 2.92 10.85 34.78
C LEU A 116 3.80 9.94 33.90
N LEU A 117 3.28 9.46 32.77
CA LEU A 117 4.03 8.60 31.84
C LEU A 117 5.18 9.34 31.16
N LEU A 118 4.95 10.60 30.77
CA LEU A 118 6.03 11.45 30.27
C LEU A 118 7.11 11.69 31.33
N ALA A 119 6.72 11.92 32.59
CA ALA A 119 7.66 12.11 33.69
C ALA A 119 8.44 10.83 34.00
N THR A 120 7.80 9.66 34.08
CA THR A 120 8.49 8.39 34.35
C THR A 120 9.51 8.05 33.25
N LYS A 121 9.19 8.40 32.00
CA LYS A 121 10.06 8.16 30.86
C LYS A 121 11.19 9.18 30.75
N ALA A 122 10.94 10.45 31.11
CA ALA A 122 11.99 11.43 31.30
C ALA A 122 12.97 11.02 32.41
N VAL A 123 12.45 10.45 33.51
CA VAL A 123 13.28 9.88 34.59
C VAL A 123 14.09 8.70 34.07
N ALA A 124 13.51 7.78 33.30
CA ALA A 124 14.24 6.65 32.71
C ALA A 124 15.39 7.13 31.80
N VAL A 125 15.11 8.06 30.86
CA VAL A 125 16.14 8.66 29.99
C VAL A 125 17.26 9.32 30.81
N THR A 126 16.89 10.09 31.84
CA THR A 126 17.86 10.78 32.71
C THR A 126 18.69 9.77 33.51
N ALA A 127 18.07 8.75 34.09
CA ALA A 127 18.73 7.70 34.84
C ALA A 127 19.72 6.92 33.96
N THR A 128 19.33 6.57 32.74
CA THR A 128 20.22 5.91 31.78
C THR A 128 21.36 6.83 31.31
N ALA A 129 21.09 8.12 31.07
CA ALA A 129 22.13 9.09 30.71
C ALA A 129 23.16 9.30 31.84
N VAL A 130 22.71 9.42 33.09
CA VAL A 130 23.58 9.44 34.27
C VAL A 130 24.35 8.13 34.36
N GLY A 131 23.69 7.00 34.09
CA GLY A 131 24.32 5.69 34.03
C GLY A 131 25.46 5.61 33.01
N VAL A 132 25.28 6.14 31.79
CA VAL A 132 26.35 6.26 30.78
C VAL A 132 27.53 7.04 31.36
N GLY A 133 27.27 8.20 31.96
CA GLY A 133 28.30 9.03 32.59
C GLY A 133 29.06 8.30 33.70
N ALA A 134 28.34 7.63 34.60
CA ALA A 134 28.93 6.83 35.68
C ALA A 134 29.77 5.66 35.14
N ALA A 135 29.28 4.96 34.11
CA ALA A 135 30.01 3.85 33.49
C ALA A 135 31.30 4.31 32.78
N VAL A 136 31.26 5.43 32.06
CA VAL A 136 32.44 6.02 31.43
C VAL A 136 33.44 6.50 32.48
N ALA A 137 32.99 7.23 33.50
CA ALA A 137 33.83 7.72 34.59
C ALA A 137 34.46 6.56 35.37
N GLY A 138 33.68 5.54 35.74
CA GLY A 138 34.19 4.35 36.41
C GLY A 138 35.19 3.56 35.58
N ARG A 139 35.03 3.52 34.25
CA ARG A 139 36.01 2.92 33.34
C ARG A 139 37.29 3.73 33.24
N MET A 140 37.22 5.06 33.25
CA MET A 140 38.39 5.95 33.30
C MET A 140 39.13 5.85 34.64
N LEU A 141 38.38 5.75 35.74
CA LEU A 141 38.90 5.61 37.11
C LEU A 141 39.28 4.17 37.49
N ARG A 142 39.14 3.21 36.56
CA ARG A 142 39.49 1.79 36.73
C ARG A 142 38.79 1.11 37.93
N TRP A 143 37.53 1.45 38.19
CA TRP A 143 36.73 0.75 39.21
C TRP A 143 36.61 -0.75 38.90
N PRO A 144 36.56 -1.61 39.93
CA PRO A 144 36.41 -3.05 39.75
C PRO A 144 35.05 -3.34 39.10
N ARG A 145 35.06 -4.17 38.04
CA ARG A 145 33.83 -4.65 37.38
C ARG A 145 33.21 -5.76 38.21
N LEU A 146 31.92 -5.62 38.53
CA LEU A 146 31.14 -6.70 39.15
C LEU A 146 30.66 -7.70 38.09
N THR A 147 30.37 -8.93 38.53
CA THR A 147 30.09 -10.09 37.66
C THR A 147 28.67 -10.03 37.05
N TYR A 148 28.51 -10.57 35.83
CA TYR A 148 27.28 -10.60 35.00
C TYR A 148 26.04 -11.32 35.59
N GLY A 149 26.08 -11.77 36.85
CA GLY A 149 25.02 -12.56 37.45
C GLY A 149 23.70 -11.80 37.59
N PHE A 150 23.77 -10.49 37.87
CA PHE A 150 22.58 -9.64 38.00
C PHE A 150 21.93 -9.35 36.63
N GLU A 151 22.71 -8.98 35.61
CA GLU A 151 22.17 -8.76 34.25
C GLU A 151 21.52 -10.04 33.70
N ALA A 152 22.16 -11.20 33.86
CA ALA A 152 21.63 -12.47 33.40
C ALA A 152 20.29 -12.84 34.07
N ALA A 153 20.12 -12.50 35.35
CA ALA A 153 18.86 -12.72 36.06
C ALA A 153 17.74 -11.82 35.51
N VAL A 154 18.01 -10.53 35.28
CA VAL A 154 17.02 -9.59 34.70
C VAL A 154 16.66 -10.00 33.27
N VAL A 155 17.64 -10.40 32.47
CA VAL A 155 17.42 -10.91 31.10
C VAL A 155 16.61 -12.19 31.09
N ALA A 156 16.87 -13.13 32.01
CA ALA A 156 16.08 -14.36 32.13
C ALA A 156 14.61 -14.07 32.48
N VAL A 157 14.35 -13.01 33.26
CA VAL A 157 12.98 -12.57 33.56
C VAL A 157 12.33 -11.89 32.34
N ASP A 158 13.04 -11.00 31.65
CA ASP A 158 12.51 -10.21 30.53
C ASP A 158 12.21 -11.05 29.27
N TYR A 159 13.04 -12.06 28.99
CA TYR A 159 12.92 -12.89 27.78
C TYR A 159 12.23 -14.24 28.01
N GLN A 160 11.85 -14.58 29.26
CA GLN A 160 11.05 -15.78 29.54
C GLN A 160 9.55 -15.42 29.58
N PRO A 161 8.76 -15.83 28.56
CA PRO A 161 7.39 -15.33 28.37
C PRO A 161 6.47 -15.59 29.56
N ARG A 162 6.66 -16.72 30.26
CA ARG A 162 5.83 -17.11 31.41
C ARG A 162 6.07 -16.21 32.63
N VAL A 163 7.32 -15.88 32.92
CA VAL A 163 7.69 -15.07 34.09
C VAL A 163 7.27 -13.62 33.86
N ARG A 164 7.52 -13.12 32.66
CA ARG A 164 7.09 -11.79 32.26
C ARG A 164 5.58 -11.62 32.33
N ARG A 165 4.78 -12.59 31.85
CA ARG A 165 3.31 -12.53 31.96
C ARG A 165 2.82 -12.40 33.40
N LEU A 166 3.42 -13.14 34.34
CA LEU A 166 3.06 -13.03 35.77
C LEU A 166 3.35 -11.63 36.34
N LEU A 167 4.43 -10.99 35.89
CA LEU A 167 4.74 -9.59 36.25
C LEU A 167 3.75 -8.62 35.60
N GLU A 168 3.46 -8.79 34.30
CA GLU A 168 2.49 -7.97 33.57
C GLU A 168 1.08 -8.06 34.17
N GLU A 169 0.66 -9.24 34.64
CA GLU A 169 -0.63 -9.46 35.30
C GLU A 169 -0.71 -8.81 36.70
N SER A 170 0.41 -8.70 37.43
CA SER A 170 0.43 -8.20 38.81
C SER A 170 0.57 -6.68 38.90
N ILE A 171 1.56 -6.11 38.20
CA ILE A 171 1.89 -4.68 38.27
C ILE A 171 1.49 -3.90 37.02
N GLY A 172 1.09 -4.57 35.94
CA GLY A 172 0.69 -3.97 34.67
C GLY A 172 1.84 -3.85 33.67
N GLN A 173 1.52 -3.91 32.37
CA GLN A 173 2.52 -4.01 31.29
C GLN A 173 3.51 -2.82 31.25
N SER A 174 3.01 -1.58 31.30
CA SER A 174 3.85 -0.37 31.25
C SER A 174 4.80 -0.25 32.46
N ALA A 175 4.33 -0.66 33.64
CA ALA A 175 5.13 -0.68 34.86
C ALA A 175 6.19 -1.77 34.82
N THR A 176 5.84 -2.98 34.37
CA THR A 176 6.79 -4.09 34.15
C THR A 176 7.90 -3.69 33.18
N ASP A 177 7.55 -3.07 32.04
CA ASP A 177 8.56 -2.62 31.06
C ASP A 177 9.50 -1.56 31.64
N THR A 178 8.98 -0.62 32.42
CA THR A 178 9.79 0.44 33.04
C THR A 178 10.69 -0.13 34.15
N LEU A 179 10.16 -1.05 34.97
CA LEU A 179 10.93 -1.72 36.01
C LEU A 179 12.07 -2.56 35.44
N LEU A 180 11.79 -3.37 34.40
CA LEU A 180 12.81 -4.18 33.74
C LEU A 180 13.86 -3.30 33.04
N SER A 181 13.45 -2.20 32.40
CA SER A 181 14.37 -1.24 31.78
C SER A 181 15.31 -0.56 32.81
N LEU A 182 14.77 -0.15 33.97
CA LEU A 182 15.57 0.40 35.06
C LEU A 182 16.50 -0.64 35.70
N ALA A 183 16.03 -1.88 35.89
CA ALA A 183 16.85 -2.97 36.41
C ALA A 183 18.01 -3.31 35.45
N MET A 184 17.75 -3.34 34.14
CA MET A 184 18.79 -3.51 33.12
C MET A 184 19.79 -2.35 33.12
N THR A 185 19.31 -1.11 33.19
CA THR A 185 20.17 0.08 33.28
C THR A 185 21.08 -0.01 34.51
N ALA A 186 20.53 -0.36 35.68
CA ALA A 186 21.32 -0.54 36.90
C ALA A 186 22.38 -1.64 36.74
N ALA A 187 22.03 -2.75 36.10
CA ALA A 187 22.98 -3.83 35.80
C ALA A 187 24.16 -3.33 34.95
N HIS A 188 23.89 -2.61 33.86
CA HIS A 188 24.96 -2.12 32.97
C HIS A 188 25.82 -1.02 33.59
N VAL A 189 25.27 -0.21 34.51
CA VAL A 189 26.05 0.77 35.29
C VAL A 189 27.04 0.06 36.19
N VAL A 190 26.58 -0.96 36.91
CA VAL A 190 27.41 -1.79 37.80
C VAL A 190 28.49 -2.55 37.02
N GLU A 191 28.20 -2.95 35.79
CA GLU A 191 29.15 -3.63 34.89
C GLU A 191 30.10 -2.68 34.14
N LEU A 192 29.90 -1.36 34.27
CA LEU A 192 30.65 -0.33 33.53
C LEU A 192 30.60 -0.57 32.00
N SER A 193 29.39 -0.80 31.47
CA SER A 193 29.10 -1.16 30.07
C SER A 193 28.54 0.02 29.25
N PRO A 194 29.37 0.99 28.82
CA PRO A 194 28.90 2.22 28.18
C PRO A 194 28.22 1.98 26.82
N THR A 195 28.60 0.93 26.10
CA THR A 195 27.99 0.60 24.80
C THR A 195 26.56 0.11 24.94
N SER A 196 26.26 -0.72 25.95
CA SER A 196 24.90 -1.21 26.22
C SER A 196 24.00 -0.07 26.70
N LEU A 197 24.51 0.75 27.64
CA LEU A 197 23.80 1.94 28.11
C LEU A 197 23.54 2.97 27.01
N ALA A 198 24.42 3.08 26.01
CA ALA A 198 24.18 3.95 24.86
C ALA A 198 23.02 3.45 23.98
N VAL A 199 22.89 2.13 23.79
CA VAL A 199 21.75 1.53 23.08
C VAL A 199 20.45 1.75 23.87
N ASP A 200 20.47 1.52 25.19
CA ASP A 200 19.31 1.72 26.06
C ASP A 200 18.90 3.19 26.10
N LEU A 201 19.85 4.13 26.17
CA LEU A 201 19.59 5.56 26.09
C LEU A 201 18.95 5.94 24.75
N MET A 202 19.46 5.41 23.63
CA MET A 202 18.88 5.67 22.32
C MET A 202 17.45 5.12 22.21
N MET A 203 17.19 3.93 22.78
CA MET A 203 15.86 3.34 22.78
C MET A 203 14.87 4.12 23.66
N GLU A 204 15.25 4.47 24.88
CA GLU A 204 14.37 5.25 25.78
C GLU A 204 14.17 6.69 25.26
N THR A 205 15.14 7.28 24.56
CA THR A 205 14.95 8.58 23.88
C THR A 205 13.97 8.49 22.72
N LEU A 206 14.00 7.42 21.91
CA LEU A 206 13.00 7.18 20.87
C LEU A 206 11.60 7.00 21.45
N LYS A 207 11.43 6.17 22.49
CA LYS A 207 10.14 6.00 23.18
C LYS A 207 9.65 7.31 23.80
N ALA A 208 10.55 8.07 24.42
CA ALA A 208 10.22 9.39 24.97
C ALA A 208 9.81 10.39 23.87
N ALA A 209 10.43 10.32 22.70
CA ALA A 209 10.06 11.12 21.54
C ALA A 209 8.69 10.73 20.98
N GLU A 210 8.39 9.43 20.88
CA GLU A 210 7.05 8.89 20.55
C GLU A 210 6.01 9.49 21.50
N MET A 211 6.08 9.23 22.82
CA MET A 211 5.08 9.74 23.76
C MET A 211 4.98 11.27 23.79
N ARG A 212 6.09 11.98 23.56
CA ARG A 212 6.06 13.45 23.46
C ARG A 212 5.28 13.90 22.23
N ALA A 213 5.47 13.25 21.09
CA ALA A 213 4.73 13.53 19.85
C ALA A 213 3.24 13.23 20.04
N GLU A 214 2.92 12.10 20.70
CA GLU A 214 1.54 11.72 21.06
C GLU A 214 0.88 12.75 21.98
N ALA A 215 1.58 13.21 23.01
CA ALA A 215 1.10 14.26 23.91
C ALA A 215 0.80 15.57 23.17
N GLN A 216 1.61 15.90 22.17
CA GLN A 216 1.40 17.08 21.33
C GLN A 216 0.25 16.88 20.33
N ALA A 217 0.10 15.68 19.77
CA ALA A 217 -1.06 15.32 18.95
C ALA A 217 -2.35 15.39 19.77
N TRP A 218 -2.37 14.81 20.97
CA TRP A 218 -3.50 14.89 21.90
C TRP A 218 -3.84 16.33 22.25
N SER A 219 -2.85 17.16 22.63
CA SER A 219 -3.13 18.57 22.95
C SER A 219 -3.68 19.37 21.78
N ARG A 220 -3.38 18.98 20.53
CA ARG A 220 -3.94 19.60 19.31
C ARG A 220 -5.36 19.10 19.03
N ALA A 221 -5.63 17.81 19.24
CA ALA A 221 -6.91 17.17 18.93
C ALA A 221 -7.97 17.34 20.04
N GLU A 222 -7.55 17.43 21.31
CA GLU A 222 -8.43 17.46 22.49
C GLU A 222 -9.56 18.50 22.39
N PRO A 223 -9.34 19.74 21.92
CA PRO A 223 -10.44 20.72 21.87
C PRO A 223 -11.58 20.31 20.93
N ARG A 224 -11.28 19.57 19.86
CA ARG A 224 -12.28 19.04 18.92
C ARG A 224 -12.94 17.78 19.49
N LEU A 225 -12.13 16.87 20.00
CA LEU A 225 -12.61 15.60 20.55
C LEU A 225 -13.47 15.79 21.80
N ALA A 226 -13.11 16.71 22.68
CA ALA A 226 -13.82 16.98 23.93
C ALA A 226 -15.25 17.53 23.75
N ARG A 227 -15.62 17.99 22.54
CA ARG A 227 -17.02 18.36 22.22
C ARG A 227 -17.94 17.13 22.22
N HIS A 228 -17.37 15.97 21.92
CA HIS A 228 -18.04 14.68 21.88
C HIS A 228 -17.49 13.77 22.99
N ALA A 229 -17.19 14.36 24.16
CA ALA A 229 -16.63 13.64 25.29
C ALA A 229 -17.60 12.59 25.84
N GLU A 230 -18.90 12.91 25.87
CA GLU A 230 -19.95 11.95 26.20
C GLU A 230 -20.15 11.01 25.01
N TYR A 231 -19.97 9.72 25.26
CA TYR A 231 -20.07 8.68 24.25
C TYR A 231 -20.67 7.41 24.85
N ALA A 232 -21.53 6.75 24.08
CA ALA A 232 -22.23 5.55 24.51
C ALA A 232 -21.26 4.40 24.83
N GLU A 233 -21.70 3.50 25.70
CA GLU A 233 -20.91 2.32 26.05
C GLU A 233 -20.87 1.34 24.89
N VAL A 234 -19.67 0.86 24.57
CA VAL A 234 -19.43 -0.18 23.57
C VAL A 234 -18.92 -1.39 24.34
N HIS A 235 -19.59 -2.53 24.19
CA HIS A 235 -19.23 -3.77 24.88
C HIS A 235 -18.51 -4.71 23.91
N PRO A 236 -17.17 -4.60 23.74
CA PRO A 236 -16.45 -5.47 22.83
C PRO A 236 -16.52 -6.92 23.32
N PRO A 237 -16.97 -7.90 22.50
CA PRO A 237 -16.78 -9.30 22.81
C PRO A 237 -15.29 -9.61 22.90
N SER A 238 -14.92 -10.58 23.74
CA SER A 238 -13.56 -11.09 23.75
C SER A 238 -13.24 -11.74 22.41
N ARG A 239 -12.04 -11.46 21.87
CA ARG A 239 -11.50 -12.13 20.68
C ARG A 239 -11.72 -13.66 20.80
N PRO A 240 -12.35 -14.32 19.80
CA PRO A 240 -12.77 -15.73 19.91
C PRO A 240 -11.63 -16.71 20.17
N VAL A 241 -10.48 -16.46 19.53
CA VAL A 241 -9.26 -17.27 19.67
C VAL A 241 -8.07 -16.40 20.04
N PRO A 242 -7.00 -16.93 20.67
CA PRO A 242 -5.80 -16.15 20.96
C PRO A 242 -5.14 -15.60 19.70
N LEU A 243 -4.57 -14.40 19.79
CA LEU A 243 -3.88 -13.75 18.67
C LEU A 243 -2.71 -14.63 18.14
N PRO A 244 -2.67 -14.99 16.84
CA PRO A 244 -1.68 -15.91 16.26
C PRO A 244 -0.24 -15.41 16.39
N GLU A 245 0.70 -16.25 16.84
CA GLU A 245 2.11 -15.86 17.03
C GLU A 245 2.73 -15.33 15.71
N GLY A 246 3.24 -14.09 15.76
CA GLY A 246 3.99 -13.49 14.66
C GLY A 246 5.39 -14.11 14.49
N PRO A 247 6.14 -13.69 13.45
CA PRO A 247 7.49 -14.19 13.19
C PRO A 247 8.44 -13.99 14.37
N VAL A 248 8.32 -12.84 15.04
CA VAL A 248 9.12 -12.47 16.22
C VAL A 248 8.81 -13.37 17.40
N GLU A 249 7.54 -13.59 17.74
CA GLU A 249 7.13 -14.43 18.86
C GLU A 249 7.56 -15.88 18.66
N ARG A 250 7.35 -16.41 17.44
CA ARG A 250 7.73 -17.77 17.07
C ARG A 250 9.24 -17.98 17.17
N HIS A 251 10.03 -17.02 16.70
CA HIS A 251 11.48 -17.08 16.80
C HIS A 251 11.94 -16.94 18.26
N SER A 252 11.39 -15.98 19.01
CA SER A 252 11.71 -15.76 20.43
C SER A 252 11.45 -17.00 21.28
N ARG A 253 10.35 -17.72 21.01
CA ARG A 253 10.02 -18.98 21.69
C ARG A 253 11.04 -20.08 21.42
N ARG A 254 11.53 -20.19 20.17
CA ARG A 254 12.58 -21.14 19.79
C ARG A 254 13.92 -20.78 20.45
N THR A 255 14.29 -19.50 20.44
CA THR A 255 15.56 -19.04 21.05
C THR A 255 15.56 -19.16 22.56
N ALA A 256 14.42 -18.97 23.24
CA ALA A 256 14.33 -19.14 24.69
C ALA A 256 14.66 -20.59 25.12
N LEU A 257 14.22 -21.59 24.36
CA LEU A 257 14.58 -22.98 24.60
C LEU A 257 16.08 -23.23 24.40
N LEU A 258 16.65 -22.70 23.30
CA LEU A 258 18.08 -22.82 23.00
C LEU A 258 18.95 -22.13 24.07
N GLN A 259 18.53 -20.97 24.55
CA GLN A 259 19.16 -20.24 25.66
C GLN A 259 19.16 -21.09 26.93
N ALA A 260 18.01 -21.66 27.33
CA ALA A 260 17.92 -22.48 28.52
C ALA A 260 18.86 -23.71 28.45
N ILE A 261 18.92 -24.38 27.29
CA ILE A 261 19.82 -25.51 27.06
C ILE A 261 21.28 -25.06 27.13
N GLY A 262 21.64 -23.97 26.43
CA GLY A 262 23.01 -23.45 26.39
C GLY A 262 23.53 -23.04 27.76
N VAL A 263 22.73 -22.31 28.54
CA VAL A 263 23.06 -21.89 29.91
C VAL A 263 23.27 -23.11 30.82
N THR A 264 22.38 -24.10 30.72
CA THR A 264 22.47 -25.33 31.53
C THR A 264 23.71 -26.15 31.16
N ALA A 265 23.98 -26.33 29.86
CA ALA A 265 25.13 -27.09 29.38
C ALA A 265 26.46 -26.42 29.77
N VAL A 266 26.61 -25.11 29.56
CA VAL A 266 27.83 -24.37 29.94
C VAL A 266 27.98 -24.33 31.46
N GLY A 267 26.89 -24.13 32.21
CA GLY A 267 26.92 -24.15 33.68
C GLY A 267 27.36 -25.50 34.24
N ALA A 268 26.82 -26.61 33.71
CA ALA A 268 27.16 -27.96 34.16
C ALA A 268 28.61 -28.35 33.81
N THR A 269 29.08 -27.99 32.62
CA THR A 269 30.42 -28.34 32.13
C THR A 269 31.52 -27.48 32.75
N THR A 270 31.32 -26.17 32.89
CA THR A 270 32.34 -25.25 33.42
C THR A 270 32.27 -25.07 34.93
N ARG A 271 31.14 -25.45 35.57
CA ARG A 271 30.84 -25.20 37.00
C ARG A 271 31.04 -23.73 37.42
N ASN A 272 30.91 -22.80 36.47
CA ASN A 272 31.18 -21.38 36.69
C ASN A 272 29.93 -20.54 36.40
N LEU A 273 29.38 -19.91 37.45
CA LEU A 273 28.20 -19.04 37.35
C LEU A 273 28.44 -17.84 36.43
N SER A 274 29.67 -17.33 36.35
CA SER A 274 30.04 -16.25 35.44
C SER A 274 29.99 -16.67 33.96
N MET A 275 30.32 -17.93 33.65
CA MET A 275 30.21 -18.45 32.28
C MET A 275 28.75 -18.74 31.92
N ALA A 276 27.96 -19.25 32.86
CA ALA A 276 26.53 -19.48 32.67
C ALA A 276 25.76 -18.16 32.44
N SER A 277 26.07 -17.12 33.23
CA SER A 277 25.49 -15.77 33.06
C SER A 277 25.88 -15.13 31.72
N THR A 278 27.16 -15.19 31.33
CA THR A 278 27.59 -14.67 30.01
C THR A 278 26.91 -15.42 28.85
N THR A 279 26.71 -16.73 29.00
CA THR A 279 25.96 -17.53 28.01
C THR A 279 24.50 -17.08 27.91
N ALA A 280 23.85 -16.74 29.03
CA ALA A 280 22.49 -16.20 29.01
C ALA A 280 22.43 -14.87 28.23
N LEU A 281 23.38 -13.97 28.46
CA LEU A 281 23.45 -12.68 27.78
C LEU A 281 23.72 -12.82 26.28
N VAL A 282 24.64 -13.70 25.89
CA VAL A 282 25.02 -13.96 24.50
C VAL A 282 23.90 -14.59 23.69
N THR A 283 23.07 -15.41 24.31
CA THR A 283 21.95 -16.11 23.65
C THR A 283 20.68 -15.28 23.55
N THR A 284 20.68 -14.08 24.11
CA THR A 284 19.51 -13.20 24.13
C THR A 284 19.34 -12.50 22.78
N PRO A 285 18.19 -12.64 22.11
CA PRO A 285 17.98 -12.07 20.78
C PRO A 285 17.60 -10.57 20.84
N LYS A 286 18.47 -9.73 21.44
CA LYS A 286 18.18 -8.29 21.69
C LYS A 286 17.83 -7.51 20.42
N ALA A 287 18.39 -7.87 19.26
CA ALA A 287 18.14 -7.17 18.00
C ALA A 287 16.70 -7.30 17.49
N ILE A 288 15.99 -8.40 17.81
CA ILE A 288 14.60 -8.61 17.37
C ILE A 288 13.69 -7.57 17.99
N ARG A 289 13.76 -7.44 19.32
CA ARG A 289 12.94 -6.49 20.08
C ARG A 289 13.33 -5.05 19.73
N THR A 290 14.62 -4.74 19.66
CA THR A 290 15.07 -3.37 19.39
C THR A 290 14.73 -2.89 17.97
N THR A 291 14.76 -3.76 16.96
CA THR A 291 14.36 -3.39 15.59
C THR A 291 12.87 -3.10 15.49
N ARG A 292 12.02 -3.99 16.02
CA ARG A 292 10.56 -3.80 16.02
C ARG A 292 10.16 -2.56 16.81
N GLU A 293 10.75 -2.39 17.99
CA GLU A 293 10.43 -1.27 18.88
C GLU A 293 10.89 0.07 18.30
N SER A 294 12.09 0.15 17.70
CA SER A 294 12.57 1.39 17.09
C SER A 294 11.80 1.76 15.82
N PHE A 295 11.34 0.75 15.06
CA PHE A 295 10.43 0.97 13.94
C PHE A 295 9.09 1.52 14.43
N ALA A 296 8.44 0.86 15.39
CA ALA A 296 7.15 1.29 15.91
C ALA A 296 7.21 2.68 16.54
N ALA A 297 8.20 2.94 17.41
CA ALA A 297 8.37 4.25 18.05
C ALA A 297 8.69 5.36 17.03
N GLY A 298 9.55 5.08 16.05
CA GLY A 298 9.87 6.03 14.98
C GLY A 298 8.67 6.32 14.07
N LEU A 299 7.84 5.31 13.80
CA LEU A 299 6.61 5.44 13.02
C LEU A 299 5.56 6.22 13.80
N GLY A 300 5.29 5.87 15.06
CA GLY A 300 4.34 6.56 15.93
C GLY A 300 4.69 8.02 16.12
N GLN A 301 5.97 8.32 16.38
CA GLN A 301 6.48 9.69 16.42
C GLN A 301 6.21 10.42 15.10
N GLY A 302 6.59 9.84 13.96
CA GLY A 302 6.48 10.49 12.67
C GLY A 302 5.03 10.71 12.21
N LEU A 303 4.14 9.76 12.50
CA LEU A 303 2.71 9.86 12.22
C LEU A 303 2.06 10.98 13.05
N ALA A 304 2.38 11.08 14.34
CA ALA A 304 1.87 12.14 15.22
C ALA A 304 2.42 13.52 14.87
N ASP A 305 3.73 13.64 14.60
CA ASP A 305 4.38 14.92 14.33
C ASP A 305 4.02 15.48 12.95
N HIS A 306 3.99 14.64 11.91
CA HIS A 306 3.91 15.09 10.52
C HIS A 306 2.55 14.87 9.84
N HIS A 307 1.76 13.91 10.29
CA HIS A 307 0.56 13.44 9.56
C HIS A 307 -0.73 13.50 10.38
N ALA A 308 -0.72 14.23 11.50
CA ALA A 308 -1.89 14.46 12.36
C ALA A 308 -2.63 13.20 12.82
N VAL A 309 -1.96 12.04 12.82
CA VAL A 309 -2.48 10.79 13.37
C VAL A 309 -2.37 10.85 14.89
N LEU A 310 -3.48 10.57 15.57
CA LEU A 310 -3.51 10.48 17.01
C LEU A 310 -3.54 9.00 17.43
N PRO A 311 -2.43 8.43 17.90
CA PRO A 311 -2.45 7.08 18.45
C PRO A 311 -3.06 7.11 19.85
N LEU A 312 -4.26 6.56 20.00
CA LEU A 312 -4.87 6.29 21.31
C LEU A 312 -4.22 5.07 21.97
N HIS A 313 -3.84 4.07 21.16
CA HIS A 313 -3.16 2.86 21.61
C HIS A 313 -1.90 2.59 20.77
N PRO A 314 -0.74 3.17 21.15
CA PRO A 314 0.51 3.04 20.40
C PRO A 314 1.03 1.60 20.27
N GLN A 315 0.53 0.67 21.10
CA GLN A 315 0.86 -0.75 20.99
C GLN A 315 0.33 -1.41 19.71
N SER A 316 -0.71 -0.86 19.07
CA SER A 316 -1.22 -1.37 17.80
C SER A 316 -0.16 -1.31 16.69
N LEU A 317 0.69 -0.28 16.69
CA LEU A 317 1.83 -0.13 15.76
C LEU A 317 2.84 -1.28 15.87
N ARG A 318 2.95 -1.90 17.04
CA ARG A 318 3.85 -3.04 17.31
C ARG A 318 3.25 -4.38 16.86
N ARG A 319 2.02 -4.38 16.33
CA ARG A 319 1.31 -5.54 15.78
C ARG A 319 1.15 -5.49 14.25
N LEU A 320 1.56 -4.40 13.60
CA LEU A 320 1.43 -4.25 12.14
C LEU A 320 2.12 -5.36 11.36
N ASP A 321 3.19 -5.97 11.89
CA ASP A 321 3.89 -7.09 11.27
C ASP A 321 3.08 -8.41 11.26
N ARG A 322 1.95 -8.45 11.96
CA ARG A 322 1.05 -9.62 12.06
C ARG A 322 -0.21 -9.48 11.23
N VAL A 323 -0.56 -8.27 10.78
CA VAL A 323 -1.78 -8.00 10.02
C VAL A 323 -1.72 -8.70 8.66
N ASP A 324 -2.76 -9.48 8.36
CA ASP A 324 -2.94 -10.24 7.12
C ASP A 324 -4.30 -9.98 6.45
N ALA A 325 -5.30 -9.46 7.18
CA ALA A 325 -6.58 -9.06 6.61
C ALA A 325 -6.95 -7.62 6.96
N LEU A 326 -7.60 -6.92 6.03
CA LEU A 326 -8.14 -5.58 6.19
C LEU A 326 -9.65 -5.58 5.94
N LEU A 327 -10.42 -5.34 7.00
CA LEU A 327 -11.86 -5.13 6.93
C LEU A 327 -12.14 -3.63 6.80
N ILE A 328 -12.73 -3.21 5.68
CA ILE A 328 -13.06 -1.81 5.42
C ILE A 328 -14.56 -1.60 5.58
N ASP A 329 -14.94 -0.62 6.39
CA ASP A 329 -16.30 -0.08 6.38
C ASP A 329 -16.51 0.73 5.09
N PRO A 330 -17.44 0.36 4.20
CA PRO A 330 -17.61 1.03 2.91
C PRO A 330 -17.92 2.53 3.05
N ARG A 331 -18.51 2.96 4.17
CA ARG A 331 -18.81 4.38 4.44
C ARG A 331 -17.56 5.23 4.60
N VAL A 332 -16.43 4.65 5.01
CA VAL A 332 -15.15 5.38 5.19
C VAL A 332 -14.50 5.78 3.86
N LEU A 333 -14.90 5.12 2.77
CA LEU A 333 -14.39 5.39 1.41
C LEU A 333 -15.19 6.49 0.71
N CYS A 334 -16.12 7.13 1.41
CA CYS A 334 -17.04 8.10 0.85
C CYS A 334 -16.94 9.45 1.59
N THR A 335 -17.35 10.51 0.89
CA THR A 335 -17.42 11.88 1.39
C THR A 335 -18.87 12.29 1.65
N ASP A 336 -19.07 13.41 2.34
CA ASP A 336 -20.42 13.94 2.60
C ASP A 336 -21.08 14.57 1.36
N VAL A 337 -20.34 14.68 0.25
CA VAL A 337 -20.84 15.19 -1.02
C VAL A 337 -21.69 14.12 -1.68
N LEU A 338 -22.96 14.42 -1.92
CA LEU A 338 -23.87 13.50 -2.59
C LEU A 338 -23.65 13.49 -4.11
N ARG A 339 -23.98 12.36 -4.73
CA ARG A 339 -24.03 12.13 -6.18
C ARG A 339 -25.24 11.26 -6.54
N VAL A 340 -25.57 11.23 -7.82
CA VAL A 340 -26.48 10.22 -8.37
C VAL A 340 -25.67 8.93 -8.51
N VAL A 341 -26.12 7.84 -7.87
CA VAL A 341 -25.45 6.53 -7.89
C VAL A 341 -26.04 5.64 -8.97
N ARG A 342 -27.38 5.65 -9.11
CA ARG A 342 -28.10 4.79 -10.05
C ARG A 342 -29.45 5.38 -10.40
N VAL A 343 -29.94 5.13 -11.61
CA VAL A 343 -31.33 5.41 -12.02
C VAL A 343 -32.01 4.09 -12.34
N ARG A 344 -33.28 3.94 -11.94
CA ARG A 344 -34.11 2.76 -12.25
C ARG A 344 -35.44 3.19 -12.85
N GLY A 345 -36.01 2.30 -13.66
CA GLY A 345 -37.32 2.50 -14.27
C GLY A 345 -37.34 3.48 -15.44
N ALA A 346 -36.18 3.86 -15.99
CA ALA A 346 -36.05 4.59 -17.24
C ALA A 346 -35.63 3.62 -18.36
N ASP A 347 -36.23 3.77 -19.53
CA ASP A 347 -35.80 3.10 -20.76
C ASP A 347 -34.48 3.74 -21.29
N ASP A 348 -33.78 3.09 -22.21
CA ASP A 348 -32.44 3.51 -22.68
C ASP A 348 -32.39 4.95 -23.22
N ASP A 349 -33.48 5.41 -23.86
CA ASP A 349 -33.63 6.77 -24.39
C ASP A 349 -33.97 7.81 -23.31
N GLU A 350 -34.60 7.38 -22.20
CA GLU A 350 -34.97 8.22 -21.07
C GLU A 350 -33.88 8.32 -20.00
N LEU A 351 -32.91 7.38 -19.99
CA LEU A 351 -31.89 7.26 -18.94
C LEU A 351 -30.97 8.49 -18.85
N SER A 352 -30.51 9.01 -19.99
CA SER A 352 -29.69 10.23 -20.07
C SER A 352 -30.44 11.50 -19.64
N PRO A 353 -31.67 11.76 -20.12
CA PRO A 353 -32.53 12.81 -19.59
C PRO A 353 -32.79 12.69 -18.08
N ALA A 354 -33.10 11.48 -17.60
CA ALA A 354 -33.37 11.20 -16.19
C ALA A 354 -32.17 11.48 -15.30
N TRP A 355 -30.98 11.03 -15.71
CA TRP A 355 -29.74 11.27 -14.98
C TRP A 355 -29.41 12.76 -14.88
N ASN A 356 -29.43 13.47 -16.01
CA ASN A 356 -29.20 14.91 -16.05
C ASN A 356 -30.20 15.67 -15.16
N ARG A 357 -31.46 15.22 -15.15
CA ARG A 357 -32.50 15.80 -14.30
C ARG A 357 -32.23 15.55 -12.82
N ALA A 358 -31.85 14.32 -12.45
CA ALA A 358 -31.46 13.96 -11.10
C ALA A 358 -30.27 14.80 -10.60
N GLN A 359 -29.27 15.03 -11.45
CA GLN A 359 -28.11 15.86 -11.15
C GLN A 359 -28.49 17.34 -10.95
N LEU A 360 -29.38 17.89 -11.79
CA LEU A 360 -29.92 19.24 -11.61
C LEU A 360 -30.75 19.39 -10.33
N LEU A 361 -31.47 18.33 -9.91
CA LEU A 361 -32.21 18.32 -8.65
C LEU A 361 -31.26 18.32 -7.45
N LEU A 362 -30.14 17.60 -7.55
CA LEU A 362 -29.06 17.59 -6.56
C LEU A 362 -28.48 19.01 -6.36
N GLU A 363 -28.21 19.74 -7.45
CA GLU A 363 -27.66 21.11 -7.40
C GLU A 363 -28.63 22.15 -6.81
N LYS A 364 -29.95 21.97 -6.98
CA LYS A 364 -30.98 22.96 -6.59
C LYS A 364 -31.44 22.88 -5.12
N ARG A 365 -30.85 22.00 -4.30
CA ARG A 365 -30.99 21.76 -2.82
C ARG A 365 -31.87 20.58 -2.39
N GLY A 366 -31.37 19.84 -1.39
CA GLY A 366 -32.16 19.23 -0.30
C GLY A 366 -32.31 17.71 -0.30
N LEU A 367 -31.83 17.03 -1.33
CA LEU A 367 -31.92 15.57 -1.40
C LEU A 367 -31.03 14.93 -0.32
N ARG A 368 -31.57 13.88 0.30
CA ARG A 368 -30.86 13.03 1.27
C ARG A 368 -30.43 11.74 0.59
N VAL A 369 -29.56 10.96 1.21
CA VAL A 369 -29.24 9.60 0.75
C VAL A 369 -30.53 8.78 0.65
N GLY A 370 -30.71 8.06 -0.47
CA GLY A 370 -31.88 7.23 -0.74
C GLY A 370 -32.45 7.39 -2.15
N TRP A 371 -33.52 6.65 -2.43
CA TRP A 371 -34.24 6.70 -3.70
C TRP A 371 -35.17 7.92 -3.75
N HIS A 372 -35.08 8.70 -4.82
CA HIS A 372 -35.93 9.87 -5.08
C HIS A 372 -36.57 9.79 -6.47
N PRO A 373 -37.85 10.18 -6.60
CA PRO A 373 -38.50 10.22 -7.90
C PRO A 373 -37.94 11.32 -8.78
N VAL A 374 -37.73 11.03 -10.07
CA VAL A 374 -37.23 11.97 -11.06
C VAL A 374 -38.30 12.21 -12.12
N PRO A 375 -38.78 13.45 -12.32
CA PRO A 375 -39.76 13.74 -13.35
C PRO A 375 -39.10 13.75 -14.73
N VAL A 376 -39.41 12.74 -15.54
CA VAL A 376 -39.04 12.65 -16.96
C VAL A 376 -40.31 12.90 -17.80
N ALA A 377 -40.19 13.61 -18.91
CA ALA A 377 -41.30 13.84 -19.82
C ALA A 377 -41.40 12.66 -20.79
N SER A 378 -42.12 11.60 -20.44
CA SER A 378 -42.30 10.46 -21.36
C SER A 378 -43.10 10.86 -22.59
N ALA A 379 -42.60 10.48 -23.76
CA ALA A 379 -43.31 10.59 -25.03
C ALA A 379 -44.36 9.48 -25.21
N GLY A 380 -44.51 8.54 -24.27
CA GLY A 380 -45.48 7.46 -24.36
C GLY A 380 -45.80 6.77 -23.03
N GLY A 381 -46.86 7.24 -22.35
CA GLY A 381 -47.86 6.43 -21.63
C GLY A 381 -47.50 5.28 -20.67
N SER A 382 -46.26 5.02 -20.28
CA SER A 382 -45.93 3.99 -19.29
C SER A 382 -45.91 4.59 -17.87
N ASP A 383 -46.60 3.92 -16.94
CA ASP A 383 -46.83 4.35 -15.54
C ASP A 383 -45.59 4.08 -14.64
N GLY A 384 -44.40 3.99 -15.25
CA GLY A 384 -43.14 3.71 -14.56
C GLY A 384 -42.60 4.96 -13.88
N ARG A 385 -42.64 5.01 -12.55
CA ARG A 385 -41.96 6.09 -11.81
C ARG A 385 -40.44 5.88 -11.91
N VAL A 386 -39.79 6.69 -12.73
CA VAL A 386 -38.33 6.81 -12.77
C VAL A 386 -37.83 7.30 -11.41
N GLU A 387 -36.88 6.59 -10.83
CA GLU A 387 -36.27 6.94 -9.54
C GLU A 387 -34.74 6.94 -9.64
N ALA A 388 -34.11 7.89 -8.96
CA ALA A 388 -32.67 8.00 -8.82
C ALA A 388 -32.23 7.73 -7.38
N LEU A 389 -31.27 6.84 -7.21
CA LEU A 389 -30.56 6.62 -5.95
C LEU A 389 -29.53 7.75 -5.79
N ILE A 390 -29.71 8.54 -4.74
CA ILE A 390 -28.73 9.53 -4.31
C ILE A 390 -27.90 8.92 -3.19
N GLY A 391 -26.58 8.96 -3.34
CA GLY A 391 -25.63 8.40 -2.37
C GLY A 391 -24.37 9.24 -2.28
N PRO A 392 -23.46 8.93 -1.35
CA PRO A 392 -22.24 9.70 -1.16
C PRO A 392 -21.22 9.47 -2.30
N THR A 393 -20.39 10.47 -2.55
CA THR A 393 -19.31 10.44 -3.54
C THR A 393 -18.08 9.79 -2.93
N HIS A 394 -17.36 8.96 -3.69
CA HIS A 394 -16.11 8.35 -3.22
C HIS A 394 -15.06 9.39 -2.86
N ASP A 395 -14.30 9.11 -1.81
CA ASP A 395 -13.12 9.90 -1.45
C ASP A 395 -12.05 9.77 -2.55
N PRO A 396 -11.42 10.88 -2.99
CA PRO A 396 -10.38 10.87 -4.00
C PRO A 396 -9.15 9.99 -3.68
N LEU A 397 -8.96 9.58 -2.42
CA LEU A 397 -7.90 8.67 -1.98
C LEU A 397 -8.37 7.22 -1.81
N ALA A 398 -9.66 6.92 -1.96
CA ALA A 398 -10.22 5.59 -1.73
C ALA A 398 -9.54 4.51 -2.58
N SER A 399 -9.40 4.74 -3.89
CA SER A 399 -8.71 3.82 -4.81
C SER A 399 -7.24 3.62 -4.44
N ALA A 400 -6.55 4.68 -4.03
CA ALA A 400 -5.15 4.60 -3.62
C ALA A 400 -4.96 3.80 -2.32
N VAL A 401 -5.89 3.94 -1.36
CA VAL A 401 -5.93 3.14 -0.13
C VAL A 401 -6.12 1.66 -0.45
N LEU A 402 -7.06 1.32 -1.33
CA LEU A 402 -7.34 -0.05 -1.75
C LEU A 402 -6.15 -0.66 -2.52
N ALA A 403 -5.55 0.10 -3.44
CA ALA A 403 -4.35 -0.32 -4.16
C ALA A 403 -3.17 -0.59 -3.21
N GLU A 404 -2.98 0.26 -2.19
CA GLU A 404 -1.92 0.07 -1.20
C GLU A 404 -2.17 -1.13 -0.29
N ALA A 405 -3.42 -1.39 0.09
CA ALA A 405 -3.78 -2.60 0.84
C ALA A 405 -3.45 -3.87 0.04
N ARG A 406 -3.73 -3.90 -1.28
CA ARG A 406 -3.33 -5.01 -2.17
C ARG A 406 -1.82 -5.15 -2.25
N ARG A 407 -1.08 -4.03 -2.39
CA ARG A 407 0.40 -4.04 -2.39
C ARG A 407 0.99 -4.54 -1.07
N ALA A 408 0.29 -4.32 0.05
CA ALA A 408 0.67 -4.86 1.36
C ALA A 408 0.37 -6.36 1.53
N SER A 409 -0.18 -7.01 0.50
CA SER A 409 -0.65 -8.40 0.47
C SER A 409 -1.60 -8.69 1.63
N LEU A 410 -2.61 -7.82 1.78
CA LEU A 410 -3.69 -7.99 2.73
C LEU A 410 -4.92 -8.49 2.01
N ASP A 411 -5.61 -9.46 2.60
CA ASP A 411 -6.94 -9.86 2.14
C ASP A 411 -7.90 -8.70 2.38
N LEU A 412 -8.55 -8.22 1.33
CA LEU A 412 -9.44 -7.06 1.37
C LEU A 412 -10.91 -7.50 1.45
N ILE A 413 -11.54 -7.22 2.59
CA ILE A 413 -12.92 -7.59 2.87
C ILE A 413 -13.75 -6.34 3.16
N SER A 414 -14.98 -6.30 2.65
CA SER A 414 -15.95 -5.24 2.95
C SER A 414 -17.38 -5.80 2.94
N VAL A 415 -18.33 -4.96 3.35
CA VAL A 415 -19.77 -5.24 3.27
C VAL A 415 -20.30 -4.75 1.93
N ASP A 416 -21.07 -5.59 1.24
CA ASP A 416 -21.63 -5.25 -0.07
C ASP A 416 -22.79 -4.27 0.08
N ILE A 417 -22.56 -3.01 -0.30
CA ILE A 417 -23.57 -1.96 -0.36
C ILE A 417 -23.45 -1.18 -1.68
N ASP A 418 -24.51 -0.46 -2.06
CA ASP A 418 -24.55 0.32 -3.31
C ASP A 418 -23.53 1.47 -3.35
N ASP A 419 -23.14 2.00 -2.19
CA ASP A 419 -22.15 3.09 -2.10
C ASP A 419 -20.76 2.71 -2.63
N LEU A 420 -20.42 1.41 -2.69
CA LEU A 420 -19.13 0.95 -3.22
C LEU A 420 -18.95 1.24 -4.72
N GLY A 421 -20.02 1.23 -5.52
CA GLY A 421 -19.96 1.51 -6.97
C GLY A 421 -18.82 0.79 -7.69
N GLU A 422 -17.98 1.55 -8.41
CA GLU A 422 -16.80 1.02 -9.12
C GLU A 422 -15.75 0.35 -8.21
N LEU A 423 -15.75 0.62 -6.89
CA LEU A 423 -14.77 0.04 -5.96
C LEU A 423 -15.06 -1.42 -5.60
N ARG A 424 -16.22 -1.98 -5.98
CA ARG A 424 -16.58 -3.38 -5.68
C ARG A 424 -15.54 -4.38 -6.17
N SER A 425 -14.99 -4.16 -7.37
CA SER A 425 -13.98 -5.04 -7.99
C SER A 425 -12.63 -5.03 -7.26
N ALA A 426 -12.40 -4.06 -6.38
CA ALA A 426 -11.15 -3.92 -5.64
C ALA A 426 -11.10 -4.81 -4.38
N PHE A 427 -12.19 -5.45 -3.97
CA PHE A 427 -12.25 -6.33 -2.80
C PHE A 427 -12.11 -7.80 -3.20
N ASP A 428 -11.44 -8.60 -2.36
CA ASP A 428 -11.31 -10.04 -2.54
C ASP A 428 -12.59 -10.78 -2.12
N GLU A 429 -13.25 -10.26 -1.09
CA GLU A 429 -14.52 -10.79 -0.58
C GLU A 429 -15.48 -9.64 -0.22
N LEU A 430 -16.72 -9.75 -0.71
CA LEU A 430 -17.83 -8.85 -0.36
C LEU A 430 -18.93 -9.66 0.32
N ARG A 431 -19.29 -9.27 1.54
CA ARG A 431 -20.34 -9.95 2.32
C ARG A 431 -21.62 -9.13 2.34
N ALA A 432 -22.74 -9.76 1.95
CA ALA A 432 -24.03 -9.12 2.02
C ALA A 432 -24.47 -8.93 3.50
N PRO A 433 -25.09 -7.80 3.85
CA PRO A 433 -25.69 -7.63 5.18
C PRO A 433 -26.92 -8.53 5.31
N GLU A 434 -26.84 -9.63 6.06
CA GLU A 434 -27.98 -10.52 6.32
C GLU A 434 -28.98 -9.87 7.30
N ASN A 435 -30.02 -9.19 6.78
CA ASN A 435 -31.14 -8.59 7.54
C ASN A 435 -30.76 -7.62 8.70
N GLY A 436 -29.49 -7.28 8.86
CA GLY A 436 -28.93 -6.46 9.93
C GLY A 436 -28.36 -5.13 9.46
N SER A 437 -27.93 -4.30 10.41
CA SER A 437 -27.22 -3.06 10.08
C SER A 437 -25.83 -3.35 9.49
N VAL A 438 -25.24 -2.36 8.79
CA VAL A 438 -23.84 -2.46 8.30
C VAL A 438 -22.89 -2.75 9.46
N ASP A 439 -23.16 -2.20 10.65
CA ASP A 439 -22.34 -2.41 11.84
C ASP A 439 -22.37 -3.87 12.32
N ASP A 440 -23.55 -4.52 12.28
CA ASP A 440 -23.69 -5.94 12.63
C ASP A 440 -22.93 -6.84 11.64
N ALA A 441 -23.02 -6.53 10.35
CA ALA A 441 -22.31 -7.24 9.29
C ALA A 441 -20.78 -7.11 9.45
N LEU A 442 -20.28 -5.92 9.78
CA LEU A 442 -18.86 -5.70 10.07
C LEU A 442 -18.38 -6.54 11.27
N VAL A 443 -19.15 -6.59 12.35
CA VAL A 443 -18.80 -7.36 13.56
C VAL A 443 -18.84 -8.86 13.29
N ALA A 444 -19.85 -9.36 12.58
CA ALA A 444 -19.94 -10.76 12.19
C ALA A 444 -18.75 -11.18 11.32
N THR A 445 -18.41 -10.36 10.31
CA THR A 445 -17.27 -10.60 9.42
C THR A 445 -15.94 -10.59 10.17
N LEU A 446 -15.73 -9.60 11.05
CA LEU A 446 -14.55 -9.53 11.90
C LEU A 446 -14.39 -10.79 12.77
N THR A 447 -15.49 -11.25 13.36
CA THR A 447 -15.49 -12.43 14.23
C THR A 447 -15.12 -13.69 13.46
N ASP A 448 -15.66 -13.87 12.26
CA ASP A 448 -15.38 -15.01 11.38
C ASP A 448 -13.92 -15.05 10.91
N LEU A 449 -13.38 -13.90 10.49
CA LEU A 449 -11.97 -13.76 10.14
C LEU A 449 -11.05 -14.09 11.33
N GLN A 450 -11.38 -13.58 12.52
CA GLN A 450 -10.62 -13.88 13.74
C GLN A 450 -10.69 -15.38 14.12
N GLN A 451 -11.84 -16.03 13.95
CA GLN A 451 -12.00 -17.48 14.17
C GLN A 451 -11.18 -18.31 13.19
N SER A 452 -11.07 -17.86 11.95
CA SER A 452 -10.21 -18.44 10.92
C SER A 452 -8.70 -18.25 11.20
N GLY A 453 -8.36 -17.48 12.24
CA GLY A 453 -6.99 -17.27 12.68
C GLY A 453 -6.30 -16.08 12.01
N HIS A 454 -7.04 -15.19 11.34
CA HIS A 454 -6.49 -13.95 10.82
C HIS A 454 -6.24 -12.92 11.93
N THR A 455 -5.29 -12.03 11.68
CA THR A 455 -5.06 -10.81 12.45
C THR A 455 -5.64 -9.62 11.68
N VAL A 456 -6.78 -9.13 12.15
CA VAL A 456 -7.63 -8.23 11.35
C VAL A 456 -7.43 -6.77 11.74
N ALA A 457 -7.06 -5.95 10.76
CA ALA A 457 -7.17 -4.50 10.88
C ALA A 457 -8.54 -4.04 10.40
N VAL A 458 -9.17 -3.11 11.12
CA VAL A 458 -10.47 -2.54 10.74
C VAL A 458 -10.31 -1.06 10.41
N LEU A 459 -10.75 -0.63 9.24
CA LEU A 459 -10.79 0.77 8.83
C LEU A 459 -12.24 1.26 8.80
N SER A 460 -12.59 2.19 9.68
CA SER A 460 -13.96 2.71 9.76
C SER A 460 -14.01 4.12 10.35
N SER A 461 -15.05 4.88 10.01
CA SER A 461 -15.39 6.16 10.65
C SER A 461 -16.52 6.04 11.69
N ALA A 462 -17.41 5.05 11.56
CA ALA A 462 -18.64 4.93 12.35
C ALA A 462 -18.81 3.59 13.09
N GLY A 463 -18.18 2.51 12.63
CA GLY A 463 -18.29 1.14 13.13
C GLY A 463 -17.60 0.94 14.49
N ALA A 464 -18.14 1.54 15.54
CA ALA A 464 -17.51 1.60 16.87
C ALA A 464 -17.25 0.22 17.48
N GLN A 465 -18.21 -0.72 17.32
CA GLN A 465 -18.12 -2.09 17.82
C GLN A 465 -17.03 -2.89 17.10
N ALA A 466 -16.97 -2.80 15.77
CA ALA A 466 -15.94 -3.44 14.96
C ALA A 466 -14.55 -2.88 15.29
N LEU A 467 -14.41 -1.54 15.39
CA LEU A 467 -13.16 -0.89 15.80
C LEU A 467 -12.69 -1.32 17.19
N SER A 468 -13.61 -1.43 18.16
CA SER A 468 -13.27 -1.85 19.53
C SER A 468 -12.81 -3.30 19.65
N SER A 469 -13.27 -4.17 18.73
CA SER A 469 -12.99 -5.61 18.73
C SER A 469 -11.86 -6.00 17.78
N ALA A 470 -11.34 -5.06 17.00
CA ALA A 470 -10.28 -5.26 16.02
C ALA A 470 -8.94 -5.59 16.70
N ASP A 471 -8.07 -6.31 15.99
CA ASP A 471 -6.69 -6.52 16.46
C ASP A 471 -5.84 -5.24 16.31
N VAL A 472 -6.18 -4.43 15.29
CA VAL A 472 -5.72 -3.06 15.03
C VAL A 472 -6.90 -2.21 14.53
N GLY A 473 -7.41 -1.28 15.34
CA GLY A 473 -8.51 -0.38 14.96
C GLY A 473 -8.03 0.95 14.34
N LEU A 474 -8.38 1.20 13.08
CA LEU A 474 -8.07 2.41 12.33
C LEU A 474 -9.32 3.28 12.17
N GLY A 475 -9.44 4.30 13.02
CA GLY A 475 -10.59 5.19 13.05
C GLY A 475 -10.35 6.43 12.18
N VAL A 476 -11.07 6.63 11.10
CA VAL A 476 -10.99 7.87 10.32
C VAL A 476 -11.94 8.89 10.93
N MET A 477 -11.44 10.10 11.17
CA MET A 477 -12.28 11.20 11.64
C MET A 477 -13.39 11.48 10.61
N PRO A 478 -14.66 11.55 11.04
CA PRO A 478 -15.74 11.91 10.13
C PRO A 478 -15.53 13.33 9.56
N ASN A 479 -16.01 13.53 8.33
CA ASN A 479 -15.89 14.80 7.61
C ASN A 479 -16.82 15.88 8.21
N SER A 480 -17.96 15.47 8.75
CA SER A 480 -18.90 16.33 9.46
C SER A 480 -18.44 16.58 10.90
N ASP A 481 -18.32 17.86 11.27
CA ASP A 481 -17.97 18.29 12.63
C ASP A 481 -19.02 17.92 13.70
N GLY A 482 -20.19 17.41 13.29
CA GLY A 482 -21.29 16.98 14.18
C GLY A 482 -21.28 15.48 14.52
N ASP A 483 -20.51 14.67 13.80
CA ASP A 483 -20.42 13.24 14.07
C ASP A 483 -19.38 12.94 15.15
N PRO A 484 -19.64 11.96 16.03
CA PRO A 484 -18.72 11.68 17.11
C PRO A 484 -17.42 11.05 16.56
N PRO A 485 -16.26 11.37 17.15
CA PRO A 485 -15.00 10.78 16.74
C PRO A 485 -14.96 9.28 17.06
N PRO A 486 -14.15 8.49 16.33
CA PRO A 486 -14.01 7.05 16.53
C PRO A 486 -13.18 6.76 17.80
N TRP A 487 -13.76 7.00 18.97
CA TRP A 487 -13.10 6.82 20.28
C TRP A 487 -12.62 5.41 20.56
N THR A 488 -13.23 4.40 19.92
CA THR A 488 -12.87 2.99 20.07
C THR A 488 -11.70 2.55 19.19
N ALA A 489 -11.20 3.41 18.31
CA ALA A 489 -10.05 3.10 17.47
C ALA A 489 -8.73 3.09 18.27
N ASP A 490 -7.75 2.33 17.79
CA ASP A 490 -6.38 2.40 18.31
C ASP A 490 -5.62 3.60 17.75
N LEU A 491 -5.89 3.94 16.48
CA LEU A 491 -5.27 5.03 15.75
C LEU A 491 -6.39 5.88 15.15
N VAL A 492 -6.49 7.14 15.58
CA VAL A 492 -7.43 8.11 15.02
C VAL A 492 -6.71 8.88 13.91
N LEU A 493 -7.21 8.72 12.70
CA LEU A 493 -6.66 9.26 11.45
C LEU A 493 -7.44 10.51 11.09
N SER A 494 -6.76 11.55 10.65
CA SER A 494 -7.42 12.78 10.20
C SER A 494 -8.15 12.61 8.86
N ASP A 495 -7.67 11.70 8.00
CA ASP A 495 -8.15 11.45 6.64
C ASP A 495 -7.71 10.06 6.13
N LEU A 496 -8.11 9.71 4.91
CA LEU A 496 -7.66 8.49 4.22
C LEU A 496 -6.17 8.52 3.84
N ALA A 497 -5.52 9.68 3.78
CA ALA A 497 -4.08 9.77 3.56
C ALA A 497 -3.29 9.17 4.73
N GLY A 498 -3.78 9.37 5.97
CA GLY A 498 -3.28 8.68 7.16
C GLY A 498 -3.45 7.16 7.06
N ALA A 499 -4.59 6.69 6.53
CA ALA A 499 -4.85 5.26 6.34
C ALA A 499 -3.89 4.65 5.32
N TRP A 500 -3.72 5.29 4.16
CA TRP A 500 -2.76 4.88 3.13
C TRP A 500 -1.34 4.75 3.71
N ARG A 501 -0.88 5.72 4.52
CA ARG A 501 0.45 5.67 5.14
C ARG A 501 0.63 4.50 6.09
N LEU A 502 -0.41 4.14 6.84
CA LEU A 502 -0.37 2.98 7.75
C LEU A 502 -0.34 1.67 6.98
N LEU A 503 -1.12 1.56 5.90
CA LEU A 503 -1.08 0.41 5.00
C LEU A 503 0.29 0.26 4.34
N HIS A 504 0.88 1.37 3.89
CA HIS A 504 2.25 1.42 3.37
C HIS A 504 3.30 0.99 4.43
N ALA A 505 2.99 1.14 5.72
CA ALA A 505 3.85 0.73 6.81
C ALA A 505 3.81 -0.79 7.09
N VAL A 506 2.72 -1.48 6.75
CA VAL A 506 2.51 -2.91 7.03
C VAL A 506 3.60 -3.81 6.44
N PRO A 507 3.91 -3.77 5.12
CA PRO A 507 4.96 -4.62 4.56
C PRO A 507 6.33 -4.26 5.14
N VAL A 508 6.57 -2.97 5.41
CA VAL A 508 7.84 -2.51 6.03
C VAL A 508 7.96 -2.99 7.48
N ALA A 509 6.86 -3.10 8.22
CA ALA A 509 6.84 -3.68 9.57
C ALA A 509 7.21 -5.17 9.53
N LYS A 510 6.63 -5.93 8.58
CA LYS A 510 6.98 -7.34 8.33
C LYS A 510 8.49 -7.48 8.02
N SER A 511 9.03 -6.64 7.13
CA SER A 511 10.46 -6.61 6.82
C SER A 511 11.33 -6.21 8.02
N ALA A 512 10.89 -5.27 8.87
CA ALA A 512 11.63 -4.87 10.06
C ALA A 512 11.74 -6.03 11.07
N SER A 513 10.65 -6.78 11.27
CA SER A 513 10.65 -7.99 12.10
C SER A 513 11.59 -9.07 11.55
N GLN A 514 11.55 -9.34 10.24
CA GLN A 514 12.47 -10.29 9.59
C GLN A 514 13.93 -9.85 9.73
N ARG A 515 14.24 -8.57 9.46
CA ARG A 515 15.60 -8.05 9.58
C ARG A 515 16.11 -8.09 11.01
N GLY A 516 15.24 -7.84 11.99
CA GLY A 516 15.56 -8.00 13.41
C GLY A 516 15.96 -9.44 13.77
N ILE A 517 15.28 -10.44 13.22
CA ILE A 517 15.60 -11.87 13.38
C ILE A 517 16.97 -12.20 12.78
N GLU A 518 17.26 -11.73 11.57
CA GLU A 518 18.55 -11.96 10.91
C GLU A 518 19.71 -11.37 11.71
N ILE A 519 19.60 -10.10 12.13
CA ILE A 519 20.61 -9.42 12.93
C ILE A 519 20.81 -10.13 14.27
N ALA A 520 19.72 -10.53 14.94
CA ALA A 520 19.80 -11.23 16.22
C ALA A 520 20.48 -12.59 16.10
N THR A 521 20.11 -13.37 15.09
CA THR A 521 20.68 -14.70 14.84
C THR A 521 22.19 -14.59 14.61
N GLY A 522 22.61 -13.65 13.76
CA GLY A 522 24.02 -13.37 13.49
C GLY A 522 24.79 -12.89 14.73
N ALA A 523 24.21 -11.95 15.48
CA ALA A 523 24.83 -11.39 16.69
C ALA A 523 25.01 -12.44 17.80
N THR A 524 23.99 -13.28 18.03
CA THR A 524 24.06 -14.40 18.98
C THR A 524 25.11 -15.43 18.57
N ALA A 525 25.20 -15.76 17.26
CA ALA A 525 26.21 -16.68 16.75
C ALA A 525 27.64 -16.14 16.98
N LEU A 526 27.90 -14.88 16.64
CA LEU A 526 29.21 -14.24 16.89
C LEU A 526 29.53 -14.13 18.39
N GLY A 527 28.52 -13.83 19.22
CA GLY A 527 28.68 -13.81 20.67
C GLY A 527 29.07 -15.19 21.23
N ALA A 528 28.48 -16.27 20.70
CA ALA A 528 28.81 -17.63 21.11
C ALA A 528 30.26 -18.01 20.74
N LEU A 529 30.78 -17.50 19.62
CA LEU A 529 32.17 -17.70 19.22
C LEU A 529 33.16 -17.00 20.17
N LEU A 530 32.81 -15.84 20.74
CA LEU A 530 33.62 -15.17 21.76
C LEU A 530 33.67 -15.93 23.10
N MET A 531 32.75 -16.89 23.32
CA MET A 531 32.79 -17.79 24.48
C MET A 531 33.73 -18.98 24.29
N VAL A 532 34.29 -19.17 23.09
CA VAL A 532 35.25 -20.25 22.82
C VAL A 532 36.58 -19.95 23.54
N PRO A 533 37.10 -20.88 24.37
CA PRO A 533 38.38 -20.70 25.05
C PRO A 533 39.52 -20.40 24.06
N GLY A 534 40.32 -19.38 24.37
CA GLY A 534 41.44 -18.92 23.54
C GLY A 534 41.12 -17.84 22.52
N VAL A 535 39.85 -17.44 22.38
CA VAL A 535 39.44 -16.28 21.58
C VAL A 535 39.62 -14.99 22.38
N ARG A 536 40.22 -13.96 21.76
CA ARG A 536 40.41 -12.65 22.39
C ARG A 536 39.13 -11.83 22.28
N GLY A 537 38.58 -11.44 23.43
CA GLY A 537 37.33 -10.69 23.53
C GLY A 537 36.34 -11.49 24.36
N LEU A 538 35.94 -10.95 25.51
CA LEU A 538 34.97 -11.58 26.40
C LEU A 538 33.74 -10.68 26.49
N GLY A 539 32.55 -11.25 26.28
CA GLY A 539 31.30 -10.65 26.70
C GLY A 539 30.22 -10.51 25.61
N PRO A 540 29.07 -9.91 25.96
CA PRO A 540 27.89 -9.78 25.10
C PRO A 540 28.03 -8.74 23.97
N GLY A 541 29.26 -8.36 23.61
CA GLY A 541 29.56 -7.29 22.66
C GLY A 541 28.81 -7.41 21.32
N PRO A 542 28.91 -8.54 20.59
CA PRO A 542 28.19 -8.74 19.33
C PRO A 542 26.67 -8.58 19.46
N VAL A 543 26.08 -9.06 20.56
CA VAL A 543 24.64 -8.91 20.84
C VAL A 543 24.27 -7.44 21.04
N THR A 544 25.10 -6.66 21.75
CA THR A 544 24.88 -5.22 21.92
C THR A 544 25.04 -4.44 20.62
N THR A 545 26.03 -4.79 19.79
CA THR A 545 26.19 -4.20 18.45
C THR A 545 25.03 -4.57 17.53
N GLY A 546 24.55 -5.81 17.60
CA GLY A 546 23.36 -6.26 16.89
C GLY A 546 22.11 -5.49 17.32
N ALA A 547 21.94 -5.23 18.62
CA ALA A 547 20.86 -4.39 19.13
C ALA A 547 20.95 -2.94 18.61
N ALA A 548 22.15 -2.36 18.55
CA ALA A 548 22.37 -1.04 17.97
C ALA A 548 22.04 -0.99 16.47
N ALA A 549 22.48 -2.01 15.71
CA ALA A 549 22.21 -2.14 14.28
C ALA A 549 20.72 -2.34 14.01
N GLY A 550 20.06 -3.17 14.82
CA GLY A 550 18.61 -3.38 14.78
C GLY A 550 17.83 -2.10 15.07
N LEU A 551 18.20 -1.37 16.13
CA LEU A 551 17.63 -0.07 16.46
C LEU A 551 17.74 0.90 15.27
N LEU A 552 18.94 1.07 14.71
CA LEU A 552 19.17 1.94 13.57
C LEU A 552 18.37 1.51 12.34
N SER A 553 18.34 0.20 12.05
CA SER A 553 17.59 -0.36 10.93
C SER A 553 16.09 -0.05 11.03
N GLY A 554 15.47 -0.37 12.17
CA GLY A 554 14.05 -0.11 12.41
C GLY A 554 13.72 1.38 12.31
N TYR A 555 14.56 2.25 12.88
CA TYR A 555 14.38 3.71 12.81
C TYR A 555 14.47 4.26 11.38
N LEU A 556 15.44 3.78 10.59
CA LEU A 556 15.59 4.20 9.19
C LEU A 556 14.41 3.72 8.33
N MET A 557 13.91 2.51 8.57
CA MET A 557 12.73 1.96 7.89
C MET A 557 11.48 2.79 8.21
N ALA A 558 11.25 3.12 9.48
CA ALA A 558 10.14 4.00 9.88
C ALA A 558 10.25 5.39 9.22
N ARG A 559 11.45 5.99 9.21
CA ARG A 559 11.69 7.27 8.55
C ARG A 559 11.41 7.25 7.05
N ARG A 560 11.62 6.11 6.37
CA ARG A 560 11.29 5.97 4.94
C ARG A 560 9.78 6.03 4.74
N VAL A 561 9.00 5.30 5.54
CA VAL A 561 7.52 5.31 5.48
C VAL A 561 6.97 6.71 5.77
N VAL A 562 7.43 7.36 6.84
CA VAL A 562 6.97 8.70 7.24
C VAL A 562 7.26 9.75 6.15
N ARG A 563 8.33 9.58 5.38
CA ARG A 563 8.73 10.48 4.30
C ARG A 563 8.19 10.10 2.93
N ALA A 564 7.47 8.98 2.81
CA ALA A 564 6.83 8.60 1.56
C ALA A 564 5.87 9.72 1.13
N PRO A 565 5.90 10.15 -0.14
CA PRO A 565 4.89 11.07 -0.66
C PRO A 565 3.54 10.38 -0.62
N THR A 566 2.51 11.07 -0.14
CA THR A 566 1.14 10.56 -0.28
C THR A 566 0.77 10.52 -1.77
N PRO A 567 -0.10 9.57 -2.17
CA PRO A 567 -0.67 9.57 -3.50
C PRO A 567 -1.39 10.90 -3.75
N VAL A 568 -1.39 11.34 -5.00
CA VAL A 568 -2.14 12.53 -5.40
C VAL A 568 -3.61 12.15 -5.35
N PRO A 569 -4.47 12.90 -4.63
CA PRO A 569 -5.91 12.64 -4.64
C PRO A 569 -6.43 12.79 -6.06
N ALA A 570 -7.01 11.72 -6.61
CA ALA A 570 -7.58 11.72 -7.95
C ALA A 570 -9.10 11.63 -7.81
N PRO A 571 -9.86 12.70 -8.07
CA PRO A 571 -11.32 12.64 -7.95
C PRO A 571 -11.86 11.61 -8.96
N ILE A 572 -12.62 10.64 -8.45
CA ILE A 572 -13.36 9.68 -9.29
C ILE A 572 -14.61 10.41 -9.78
N ASN A 573 -14.44 11.25 -10.79
CA ASN A 573 -15.55 11.87 -11.49
C ASN A 573 -16.03 10.93 -12.59
N GLU A 574 -17.33 10.66 -12.62
CA GLU A 574 -17.99 9.92 -13.69
C GLU A 574 -18.16 10.80 -14.92
N TRP A 575 -17.04 11.20 -15.55
CA TRP A 575 -17.04 12.11 -16.71
C TRP A 575 -17.94 11.62 -17.86
N HIS A 576 -18.08 10.31 -17.99
CA HIS A 576 -18.94 9.64 -18.97
C HIS A 576 -20.44 9.88 -18.73
N ALA A 577 -20.84 10.12 -17.47
CA ALA A 577 -22.23 10.38 -17.10
C ALA A 577 -22.60 11.88 -17.23
N MET A 578 -21.65 12.74 -17.59
CA MET A 578 -21.82 14.20 -17.67
C MET A 578 -21.90 14.70 -19.12
N SER A 579 -22.64 15.79 -19.33
CA SER A 579 -22.63 16.54 -20.58
C SER A 579 -21.30 17.27 -20.80
N VAL A 580 -20.97 17.56 -22.05
CA VAL A 580 -19.72 18.25 -22.42
C VAL A 580 -19.59 19.61 -21.72
N GLU A 581 -20.69 20.35 -21.57
CA GLU A 581 -20.73 21.64 -20.89
C GLU A 581 -20.45 21.51 -19.39
N GLN A 582 -21.00 20.47 -18.74
CA GLN A 582 -20.73 20.19 -17.33
C GLN A 582 -19.26 19.86 -17.11
N VAL A 583 -18.67 19.01 -17.97
CA VAL A 583 -17.25 18.67 -17.91
C VAL A 583 -16.38 19.92 -18.10
N ARG A 584 -16.69 20.77 -19.08
CA ARG A 584 -15.98 22.06 -19.30
C ARG A 584 -16.10 23.03 -18.13
N LYS A 585 -17.22 23.02 -17.40
CA LYS A 585 -17.42 23.88 -16.21
C LYS A 585 -16.64 23.37 -14.99
N MET A 586 -16.44 22.05 -14.89
CA MET A 586 -15.71 21.42 -13.80
C MET A 586 -14.19 21.42 -14.01
N LEU A 587 -13.73 21.40 -15.27
CA LEU A 587 -12.32 21.45 -15.61
C LEU A 587 -11.80 22.90 -15.68
N PRO A 588 -10.50 23.14 -15.41
CA PRO A 588 -9.89 24.45 -15.61
C PRO A 588 -10.01 24.89 -17.08
N PRO A 589 -10.26 26.19 -17.36
CA PRO A 589 -10.33 26.67 -18.74
C PRO A 589 -8.97 26.52 -19.45
N PRO A 590 -8.96 26.20 -20.77
CA PRO A 590 -7.76 25.81 -21.51
C PRO A 590 -6.70 26.91 -21.65
N ASP A 591 -7.07 28.19 -21.46
CA ASP A 591 -6.21 29.37 -21.65
C ASP A 591 -5.72 30.02 -20.34
N ASP A 592 -6.09 29.49 -19.17
CA ASP A 592 -5.56 29.95 -17.88
C ASP A 592 -4.15 29.39 -17.61
N GLU A 593 -3.17 29.78 -18.45
CA GLU A 593 -1.75 29.53 -18.15
C GLU A 593 -1.30 30.26 -16.86
N GLU A 594 -2.05 31.29 -16.41
CA GLU A 594 -1.71 32.11 -15.24
C GLU A 594 -2.44 31.74 -13.93
N SER A 595 -3.61 31.08 -13.94
CA SER A 595 -4.42 30.93 -12.70
C SER A 595 -4.28 29.59 -11.96
N THR A 596 -3.56 28.60 -12.50
CA THR A 596 -3.11 27.44 -11.71
C THR A 596 -1.62 27.19 -11.92
N ALA A 597 -0.82 28.16 -11.47
CA ALA A 597 0.47 27.79 -10.90
C ALA A 597 0.22 26.62 -9.91
N PRO A 598 0.96 25.49 -10.00
CA PRO A 598 0.86 24.44 -9.00
C PRO A 598 1.02 25.11 -7.64
N HIS A 599 -0.03 25.04 -6.81
CA HIS A 599 -0.13 25.80 -5.57
C HIS A 599 1.20 25.81 -4.82
N ARG A 600 1.78 27.02 -4.76
CA ARG A 600 2.99 27.42 -4.03
C ARG A 600 3.96 26.29 -3.74
N ARG A 601 4.75 25.91 -4.75
CA ARG A 601 6.13 25.49 -4.44
C ARG A 601 6.83 26.66 -3.74
N PRO A 602 7.42 26.50 -2.53
CA PRO A 602 8.13 27.59 -1.87
C PRO A 602 9.24 28.10 -2.79
N LEU A 603 9.67 29.37 -2.63
CA LEU A 603 10.78 30.00 -3.37
C LEU A 603 12.06 29.13 -3.47
N ALA A 604 12.20 28.14 -2.59
CA ALA A 604 13.18 27.06 -2.67
C ALA A 604 13.12 26.21 -3.95
N ALA A 605 11.98 26.08 -4.64
CA ALA A 605 11.82 25.27 -5.85
C ALA A 605 12.31 25.98 -7.12
N ARG A 606 12.16 27.30 -7.23
CA ARG A 606 12.78 28.10 -8.30
C ARG A 606 14.28 28.21 -8.08
N ALA A 607 14.72 28.36 -6.83
CA ALA A 607 16.13 28.22 -6.46
C ALA A 607 16.65 26.78 -6.70
N MET A 608 15.83 25.74 -6.52
CA MET A 608 16.18 24.35 -6.88
C MET A 608 16.17 24.12 -8.38
N GLN A 609 15.41 24.84 -9.20
CA GLN A 609 15.42 24.68 -10.67
C GLN A 609 16.65 25.35 -11.31
N THR A 610 17.04 26.53 -10.82
CA THR A 610 18.33 27.16 -11.19
C THR A 610 19.52 26.45 -10.52
N ALA A 611 19.37 25.95 -9.29
CA ALA A 611 20.36 25.06 -8.69
C ALA A 611 20.35 23.66 -9.30
N GLN A 612 19.31 23.21 -10.02
CA GLN A 612 19.31 21.93 -10.75
C GLN A 612 20.04 22.08 -12.08
N HIS A 613 19.87 23.20 -12.80
CA HIS A 613 20.71 23.51 -13.95
C HIS A 613 22.19 23.77 -13.56
N GLY A 614 22.43 24.42 -12.40
CA GLY A 614 23.78 24.58 -11.85
C GLY A 614 24.37 23.30 -11.23
N ALA A 615 23.54 22.43 -10.65
CA ALA A 615 23.94 21.14 -10.09
C ALA A 615 23.97 20.00 -11.11
N GLU A 616 23.47 20.19 -12.33
CA GLU A 616 23.66 19.23 -13.43
C GLU A 616 25.11 19.22 -13.94
N LEU A 617 25.85 20.31 -13.74
CA LEU A 617 27.29 20.39 -14.06
C LEU A 617 28.19 19.93 -12.90
N ILE A 618 27.72 19.97 -11.64
CA ILE A 618 28.55 19.67 -10.44
C ILE A 618 28.08 18.40 -9.67
N GLY A 619 26.86 17.93 -9.90
CA GLY A 619 26.19 16.85 -9.14
C GLY A 619 26.13 15.47 -9.81
N ARG A 620 26.49 15.36 -11.10
CA ARG A 620 26.59 14.09 -11.84
C ARG A 620 27.45 13.02 -11.15
N PRO A 621 28.66 13.31 -10.62
CA PRO A 621 29.45 12.28 -9.94
C PRO A 621 28.82 11.85 -8.61
N ARG A 622 28.23 12.79 -7.85
CA ARG A 622 27.62 12.46 -6.54
C ARG A 622 26.37 11.60 -6.67
N ARG A 623 25.53 11.84 -7.68
CA ARG A 623 24.36 10.99 -7.97
C ARG A 623 24.76 9.61 -8.49
N ALA A 624 25.74 9.53 -9.39
CA ALA A 624 26.24 8.25 -9.90
C ALA A 624 26.88 7.41 -8.78
N VAL A 625 27.67 8.03 -7.89
CA VAL A 625 28.25 7.37 -6.71
C VAL A 625 27.17 6.91 -5.74
N TRP A 626 26.11 7.71 -5.50
CA TRP A 626 24.99 7.30 -4.66
C TRP A 626 24.16 6.16 -5.27
N GLN A 627 23.92 6.17 -6.57
CA GLN A 627 23.25 5.09 -7.29
C GLN A 627 24.07 3.81 -7.25
N PHE A 628 25.39 3.91 -7.44
CA PHE A 628 26.33 2.80 -7.27
C PHE A 628 26.34 2.27 -5.85
N ALA A 629 26.43 3.13 -4.84
CA ALA A 629 26.38 2.72 -3.43
C ALA A 629 25.04 2.05 -3.07
N LYS A 630 23.92 2.55 -3.62
CA LYS A 630 22.59 1.95 -3.44
C LYS A 630 22.50 0.58 -4.14
N ALA A 631 23.07 0.44 -5.33
CA ALA A 631 23.12 -0.84 -6.05
C ALA A 631 24.01 -1.87 -5.32
N VAL A 632 25.17 -1.45 -4.81
CA VAL A 632 26.04 -2.29 -3.97
C VAL A 632 25.32 -2.67 -2.67
N GLN A 633 24.60 -1.74 -2.03
CA GLN A 633 23.81 -2.05 -0.83
C GLN A 633 22.71 -3.07 -1.11
N ALA A 634 22.03 -2.96 -2.26
CA ALA A 634 21.00 -3.91 -2.66
C ALA A 634 21.61 -5.31 -2.89
N GLU A 635 22.78 -5.39 -3.53
CA GLU A 635 23.51 -6.65 -3.73
C GLU A 635 24.00 -7.25 -2.42
N LEU A 636 24.47 -6.41 -1.49
CA LEU A 636 24.86 -6.84 -0.15
C LEU A 636 23.66 -7.29 0.71
N SER A 637 22.43 -7.08 0.25
CA SER A 637 21.21 -7.55 0.90
C SER A 637 20.70 -8.89 0.34
N ASP A 638 21.41 -9.48 -0.64
CA ASP A 638 21.10 -10.81 -1.19
C ASP A 638 21.20 -11.91 -0.10
N PRO A 639 20.39 -12.99 -0.14
CA PRO A 639 20.31 -13.97 0.95
C PRO A 639 21.64 -14.64 1.34
N LEU A 640 22.63 -14.68 0.43
CA LEU A 640 23.94 -15.28 0.69
C LEU A 640 24.91 -14.34 1.42
N THR A 641 24.77 -13.04 1.20
CA THR A 641 25.68 -12.04 1.75
C THR A 641 25.71 -12.03 3.28
N PRO A 642 24.57 -12.07 4.00
CA PRO A 642 24.58 -12.14 5.46
C PRO A 642 25.35 -13.36 6.00
N VAL A 643 25.26 -14.51 5.35
CA VAL A 643 25.95 -15.75 5.76
C VAL A 643 27.47 -15.61 5.60
N LEU A 644 27.92 -15.07 4.47
CA LEU A 644 29.34 -14.84 4.20
C LEU A 644 29.93 -13.74 5.06
N ALA A 645 29.18 -12.65 5.27
CA ALA A 645 29.56 -11.58 6.19
C ALA A 645 29.69 -12.12 7.63
N LEU A 646 28.79 -13.00 8.05
CA LEU A 646 28.88 -13.70 9.33
C LEU A 646 30.09 -14.64 9.39
N GLY A 647 30.37 -15.40 8.33
CA GLY A 647 31.56 -16.25 8.22
C GLY A 647 32.86 -15.47 8.29
N SER A 648 32.97 -14.34 7.57
CA SER A 648 34.12 -13.43 7.63
C SER A 648 34.31 -12.85 9.03
N ALA A 649 33.23 -12.36 9.65
CA ALA A 649 33.27 -11.85 11.02
C ALA A 649 33.65 -12.96 12.03
N ALA A 650 33.13 -14.17 11.85
CA ALA A 650 33.45 -15.33 12.68
C ALA A 650 34.93 -15.72 12.56
N SER A 651 35.50 -15.77 11.35
CA SER A 651 36.92 -16.03 11.10
C SER A 651 37.81 -14.94 11.72
N ALA A 652 37.41 -13.68 11.64
CA ALA A 652 38.13 -12.58 12.27
C ALA A 652 38.13 -12.71 13.80
N ILE A 653 36.98 -13.01 14.40
CA ILE A 653 36.83 -13.24 15.83
C ILE A 653 37.70 -14.42 16.29
N LEU A 654 37.68 -15.53 15.55
CA LEU A 654 38.51 -16.69 15.83
C LEU A 654 40.00 -16.43 15.58
N GLY A 655 40.41 -15.23 15.16
CA GLY A 655 41.81 -14.84 14.99
C GLY A 655 42.45 -15.42 13.72
N SER A 656 41.66 -15.68 12.68
CA SER A 656 42.13 -15.92 11.32
C SER A 656 41.86 -14.69 10.44
N PRO A 657 42.70 -13.64 10.53
CA PRO A 657 42.49 -12.41 9.76
C PRO A 657 42.64 -12.64 8.26
N VAL A 658 43.46 -13.61 7.83
CA VAL A 658 43.65 -13.94 6.42
C VAL A 658 42.36 -14.50 5.82
N ASP A 659 41.73 -15.50 6.46
CA ASP A 659 40.46 -16.06 5.98
C ASP A 659 39.34 -15.01 5.99
N ALA A 660 39.30 -14.16 7.01
CA ALA A 660 38.32 -13.07 7.09
C ALA A 660 38.48 -12.06 5.95
N VAL A 661 39.71 -11.64 5.65
CA VAL A 661 40.02 -10.72 4.56
C VAL A 661 39.74 -11.36 3.21
N LEU A 662 40.07 -12.64 3.02
CA LEU A 662 39.75 -13.37 1.80
C LEU A 662 38.24 -13.37 1.53
N VAL A 663 37.43 -13.88 2.47
CA VAL A 663 35.96 -13.92 2.34
C VAL A 663 35.39 -12.51 2.18
N GLY A 664 35.85 -11.55 2.99
CA GLY A 664 35.39 -10.16 2.91
C GLY A 664 35.72 -9.48 1.58
N SER A 665 36.90 -9.76 1.01
CA SER A 665 37.33 -9.22 -0.28
C SER A 665 36.53 -9.81 -1.45
N VAL A 666 36.25 -11.11 -1.43
CA VAL A 666 35.44 -11.76 -2.47
C VAL A 666 34.01 -11.25 -2.41
N LEU A 667 33.42 -11.17 -1.21
CA LEU A 667 32.09 -10.60 -1.02
C LEU A 667 31.98 -9.15 -1.55
N THR A 668 32.94 -8.30 -1.18
CA THR A 668 32.96 -6.89 -1.60
C THR A 668 33.20 -6.78 -3.11
N GLY A 669 34.15 -7.54 -3.66
CA GLY A 669 34.49 -7.55 -5.07
C GLY A 669 33.32 -8.01 -5.94
N ASN A 670 32.66 -9.11 -5.58
CA ASN A 670 31.48 -9.62 -6.27
C ASN A 670 30.33 -8.60 -6.23
N SER A 671 30.08 -7.98 -5.08
CA SER A 671 29.01 -6.98 -4.93
C SER A 671 29.24 -5.74 -5.80
N VAL A 672 30.48 -5.25 -5.83
CA VAL A 672 30.90 -4.12 -6.69
C VAL A 672 30.77 -4.48 -8.16
N LEU A 673 31.20 -5.68 -8.55
CA LEU A 673 31.13 -6.14 -9.92
C LEU A 673 29.67 -6.27 -10.39
N ALA A 674 28.82 -6.95 -9.60
CA ALA A 674 27.40 -7.11 -9.89
C ALA A 674 26.67 -5.76 -9.96
N ALA A 675 26.89 -4.85 -9.00
CA ALA A 675 26.31 -3.51 -9.01
C ALA A 675 26.73 -2.69 -10.25
N SER A 676 28.00 -2.79 -10.65
CA SER A 676 28.51 -2.10 -11.83
C SER A 676 27.88 -2.63 -13.13
N GLN A 677 27.67 -3.94 -13.22
CA GLN A 677 27.05 -4.59 -14.37
C GLN A 677 25.56 -4.28 -14.45
N ARG A 678 24.86 -4.31 -13.31
CA ARG A 678 23.45 -3.95 -13.21
C ARG A 678 23.17 -2.54 -13.70
N LEU A 679 23.94 -1.55 -13.23
CA LEU A 679 23.76 -0.15 -13.65
C LEU A 679 24.04 0.06 -15.14
N ARG A 680 25.01 -0.67 -15.71
CA ARG A 680 25.31 -0.63 -17.15
C ARG A 680 24.20 -1.27 -18.00
N ALA A 681 23.53 -2.29 -17.48
CA ALA A 681 22.40 -2.92 -18.15
C ALA A 681 21.17 -2.01 -18.12
N GLU A 682 20.84 -1.45 -16.95
CA GLU A 682 19.71 -0.53 -16.75
C GLU A 682 19.85 0.74 -17.60
N SER A 683 21.05 1.33 -17.72
CA SER A 683 21.25 2.55 -18.52
C SER A 683 20.98 2.31 -20.02
N ARG A 684 21.45 1.18 -20.56
CA ARG A 684 21.24 0.82 -21.97
C ARG A 684 19.77 0.50 -22.27
N LEU A 685 19.08 -0.11 -21.32
CA LEU A 685 17.64 -0.37 -21.42
C LEU A 685 16.84 0.94 -21.41
N ASN A 686 17.18 1.87 -20.51
CA ASN A 686 16.49 3.16 -20.41
C ASN A 686 16.67 4.02 -21.66
N GLU A 687 17.84 3.98 -22.31
CA GLU A 687 18.08 4.67 -23.58
C GLU A 687 17.20 4.13 -24.72
N LEU A 688 16.90 2.82 -24.73
CA LEU A 688 15.98 2.21 -25.70
C LEU A 688 14.51 2.57 -25.40
N LEU A 689 14.14 2.66 -24.12
CA LEU A 689 12.78 3.01 -23.69
C LEU A 689 12.45 4.50 -23.88
N ALA A 690 13.46 5.39 -23.83
CA ALA A 690 13.28 6.83 -24.00
C ALA A 690 12.81 7.23 -25.42
N GLN A 691 12.80 6.31 -26.39
CA GLN A 691 12.42 6.56 -27.79
C GLN A 691 10.93 6.28 -28.10
N GLN A 692 10.09 5.93 -27.11
CA GLN A 692 8.72 5.43 -27.34
C GLN A 692 7.58 6.28 -26.73
N VAL A 693 7.80 7.57 -26.42
CA VAL A 693 6.70 8.42 -25.89
C VAL A 693 5.83 8.95 -27.05
N PRO A 694 4.52 8.65 -27.10
CA PRO A 694 3.65 9.13 -28.17
C PRO A 694 3.45 10.65 -28.10
N PRO A 695 3.52 11.38 -29.24
CA PRO A 695 3.18 12.79 -29.32
C PRO A 695 1.66 13.01 -29.18
N ALA A 696 1.26 14.18 -28.71
CA ALA A 696 -0.13 14.60 -28.55
C ALA A 696 -0.35 15.94 -29.28
N ARG A 697 -1.48 16.08 -29.99
CA ARG A 697 -1.85 17.31 -30.70
C ARG A 697 -2.84 18.13 -29.89
N LYS A 698 -2.37 19.19 -29.24
CA LYS A 698 -3.19 20.13 -28.45
C LYS A 698 -3.81 21.17 -29.37
N VAL A 699 -5.11 21.42 -29.19
CA VAL A 699 -5.88 22.46 -29.88
C VAL A 699 -5.98 23.69 -28.97
N ARG A 700 -5.55 24.85 -29.48
CA ARG A 700 -5.70 26.16 -28.82
C ARG A 700 -6.56 27.07 -29.68
N THR A 701 -7.28 28.00 -29.06
CA THR A 701 -8.03 29.01 -29.81
C THR A 701 -7.11 30.19 -30.10
N GLY A 702 -6.88 30.50 -31.38
CA GLY A 702 -6.11 31.66 -31.80
C GLY A 702 -6.84 32.98 -31.52
N PRO A 703 -6.15 34.14 -31.60
CA PRO A 703 -6.75 35.46 -31.38
C PRO A 703 -7.95 35.77 -32.27
N ASP A 704 -8.02 35.12 -33.43
CA ASP A 704 -9.07 35.30 -34.45
C ASP A 704 -10.17 34.22 -34.38
N GLY A 705 -10.17 33.38 -33.33
CA GLY A 705 -11.14 32.28 -33.15
C GLY A 705 -10.84 31.01 -33.95
N THR A 706 -9.73 30.96 -34.68
CA THR A 706 -9.28 29.78 -35.45
C THR A 706 -8.52 28.78 -34.57
N PRO A 707 -8.69 27.46 -34.77
CA PRO A 707 -7.93 26.46 -34.02
C PRO A 707 -6.46 26.46 -34.44
N VAL A 708 -5.56 26.59 -33.46
CA VAL A 708 -4.10 26.48 -33.60
C VAL A 708 -3.66 25.18 -32.98
N TYR A 709 -2.93 24.37 -33.75
CA TYR A 709 -2.44 23.06 -33.31
C TYR A 709 -1.00 23.17 -32.79
N ALA A 710 -0.75 22.59 -31.61
CA ALA A 710 0.59 22.46 -31.04
C ALA A 710 0.86 20.99 -30.69
N GLU A 711 1.95 20.44 -31.23
CA GLU A 711 2.43 19.13 -30.80
C GLU A 711 3.15 19.25 -29.46
N VAL A 712 2.73 18.42 -28.51
CA VAL A 712 3.29 18.32 -27.16
C VAL A 712 3.52 16.85 -26.82
N ILE A 713 4.39 16.55 -25.86
CA ILE A 713 4.49 15.19 -25.31
C ILE A 713 3.29 14.92 -24.39
N ALA A 714 2.81 13.67 -24.34
CA ALA A 714 1.64 13.29 -23.53
C ALA A 714 1.74 13.73 -22.05
N GLU A 715 2.95 13.74 -21.47
CA GLU A 715 3.21 14.17 -20.08
C GLU A 715 2.99 15.67 -19.83
N GLN A 716 2.92 16.49 -20.88
CA GLN A 716 2.64 17.93 -20.77
C GLN A 716 1.15 18.25 -20.80
N LEU A 717 0.30 17.28 -21.15
CA LEU A 717 -1.16 17.43 -21.13
C LEU A 717 -1.64 17.64 -19.70
N ARG A 718 -2.70 18.44 -19.56
CA ARG A 718 -3.38 18.68 -18.29
C ARG A 718 -4.88 18.45 -18.44
N PRO A 719 -5.59 18.03 -17.39
CA PRO A 719 -7.05 18.04 -17.38
C PRO A 719 -7.57 19.43 -17.78
N GLY A 720 -8.49 19.49 -18.74
CA GLY A 720 -9.01 20.72 -19.34
C GLY A 720 -8.42 21.07 -20.72
N ASP A 721 -7.27 20.47 -21.08
CA ASP A 721 -6.69 20.66 -22.41
C ASP A 721 -7.60 20.05 -23.49
N VAL A 722 -7.72 20.70 -24.65
CA VAL A 722 -8.42 20.14 -25.81
C VAL A 722 -7.41 19.50 -26.73
N ILE A 723 -7.67 18.26 -27.15
CA ILE A 723 -6.82 17.50 -28.06
C ILE A 723 -7.60 17.06 -29.29
N GLU A 724 -6.92 17.04 -30.43
CA GLU A 724 -7.40 16.41 -31.67
C GLU A 724 -6.64 15.11 -31.87
N ILE A 725 -7.34 14.01 -32.06
CA ILE A 725 -6.76 12.71 -32.36
C ILE A 725 -7.30 12.25 -33.72
N ARG A 726 -6.41 11.77 -34.59
CA ARG A 726 -6.72 11.30 -35.93
C ARG A 726 -6.60 9.79 -36.05
N THR A 727 -7.07 9.28 -37.18
CA THR A 727 -6.95 7.88 -37.56
C THR A 727 -5.51 7.37 -37.41
N HIS A 728 -5.35 6.19 -36.81
CA HIS A 728 -4.08 5.51 -36.50
C HIS A 728 -3.20 6.18 -35.43
N GLU A 729 -3.69 7.23 -34.76
CA GLU A 729 -2.99 7.79 -33.60
C GLU A 729 -3.43 7.09 -32.31
N VAL A 730 -2.47 6.92 -31.39
CA VAL A 730 -2.72 6.42 -30.04
C VAL A 730 -3.26 7.57 -29.20
N ILE A 731 -4.35 7.32 -28.48
CA ILE A 731 -4.95 8.31 -27.59
C ILE A 731 -3.99 8.57 -26.42
N PRO A 732 -3.52 9.82 -26.22
CA PRO A 732 -2.44 10.12 -25.27
C PRO A 732 -2.92 10.26 -23.81
N ALA A 733 -4.22 10.48 -23.59
CA ALA A 733 -4.83 10.76 -22.29
C ALA A 733 -6.31 10.35 -22.29
N ASP A 734 -6.90 10.12 -21.11
CA ASP A 734 -8.35 9.89 -21.02
C ASP A 734 -9.08 11.21 -21.28
N ALA A 735 -10.05 11.22 -22.18
CA ALA A 735 -10.71 12.43 -22.65
C ALA A 735 -12.21 12.24 -22.88
N ARG A 736 -12.99 13.30 -22.65
CA ARG A 736 -14.41 13.37 -22.98
C ARG A 736 -14.58 13.92 -24.39
N LEU A 737 -15.29 13.19 -25.24
CA LEU A 737 -15.59 13.60 -26.61
C LEU A 737 -16.38 14.91 -26.68
N ILE A 738 -15.95 15.83 -27.55
CA ILE A 738 -16.63 17.10 -27.86
C ILE A 738 -17.22 17.04 -29.27
N ALA A 739 -16.44 16.54 -30.22
CA ALA A 739 -16.84 16.37 -31.61
C ALA A 739 -16.19 15.10 -32.16
N GLU A 740 -16.91 14.41 -33.04
CA GLU A 740 -16.44 13.23 -33.75
C GLU A 740 -16.90 13.29 -35.21
N ASP A 741 -16.15 12.61 -36.06
CA ASP A 741 -16.51 12.35 -37.45
C ASP A 741 -16.17 10.88 -37.77
N ASP A 742 -17.21 10.05 -37.77
CA ASP A 742 -17.18 8.60 -38.07
C ASP A 742 -16.15 7.84 -37.22
N LEU A 743 -16.19 8.10 -35.92
CA LEU A 743 -15.14 7.68 -34.99
C LEU A 743 -15.31 6.25 -34.47
N GLU A 744 -14.34 5.40 -34.81
CA GLU A 744 -14.17 4.05 -34.25
C GLU A 744 -12.84 3.94 -33.50
N VAL A 745 -12.86 3.33 -32.31
CA VAL A 745 -11.68 3.16 -31.46
C VAL A 745 -11.46 1.69 -31.13
N ASP A 746 -10.22 1.23 -31.29
CA ASP A 746 -9.78 -0.08 -30.81
C ASP A 746 -9.42 0.03 -29.32
N GLU A 747 -10.33 -0.46 -28.48
CA GLU A 747 -10.20 -0.47 -27.02
C GLU A 747 -9.78 -1.85 -26.48
N SER A 748 -9.26 -2.73 -27.35
CA SER A 748 -8.81 -4.08 -26.97
C SER A 748 -7.75 -4.08 -25.88
N THR A 749 -6.89 -3.05 -25.85
CA THR A 749 -5.84 -2.90 -24.83
C THR A 749 -6.38 -2.66 -23.42
N LEU A 750 -7.62 -2.18 -23.28
CA LEU A 750 -8.26 -1.87 -22.00
C LEU A 750 -9.38 -2.85 -21.65
N THR A 751 -10.15 -3.30 -22.65
CA THR A 751 -11.36 -4.13 -22.47
C THR A 751 -11.15 -5.59 -22.85
N GLY A 752 -10.17 -5.90 -23.69
CA GLY A 752 -9.96 -7.23 -24.29
C GLY A 752 -10.83 -7.53 -25.53
N GLU A 753 -11.81 -6.67 -25.85
CA GLU A 753 -12.72 -6.87 -26.98
C GLU A 753 -12.09 -6.47 -28.31
N SER A 754 -12.22 -7.32 -29.34
CA SER A 754 -11.53 -7.13 -30.64
C SER A 754 -12.24 -6.19 -31.62
N LEU A 755 -13.51 -5.90 -31.38
CA LEU A 755 -14.31 -5.10 -32.30
C LEU A 755 -14.08 -3.62 -32.00
N PRO A 756 -13.79 -2.79 -33.02
CA PRO A 756 -13.75 -1.35 -32.84
C PRO A 756 -15.08 -0.86 -32.25
N VAL A 757 -14.98 0.01 -31.26
CA VAL A 757 -16.13 0.60 -30.58
C VAL A 757 -16.47 1.91 -31.26
N GLU A 758 -17.68 1.99 -31.81
CA GLU A 758 -18.25 3.25 -32.29
C GLU A 758 -18.43 4.23 -31.13
N LYS A 759 -17.97 5.46 -31.33
CA LYS A 759 -18.04 6.52 -30.33
C LYS A 759 -19.19 7.48 -30.60
N GLN A 760 -19.68 8.10 -29.53
CA GLN A 760 -20.79 9.05 -29.57
C GLN A 760 -20.48 10.28 -28.70
N ILE A 761 -21.19 11.38 -28.89
CA ILE A 761 -20.96 12.59 -28.08
C ILE A 761 -21.82 12.57 -26.81
N GLU A 762 -23.01 11.98 -26.87
CA GLU A 762 -24.00 11.93 -25.79
C GLU A 762 -23.47 11.19 -24.56
N ALA A 763 -23.77 11.70 -23.36
CA ALA A 763 -23.40 11.05 -22.11
C ALA A 763 -23.97 9.62 -22.01
N THR A 764 -23.27 8.75 -21.30
CA THR A 764 -23.63 7.34 -21.10
C THR A 764 -23.73 7.02 -19.60
N PRO A 765 -24.72 7.54 -18.86
CA PRO A 765 -24.76 7.38 -17.40
C PRO A 765 -24.98 5.93 -16.99
N GLY A 766 -24.30 5.47 -15.94
CA GLY A 766 -24.42 4.09 -15.45
C GLY A 766 -23.79 3.01 -16.35
N ALA A 767 -23.15 3.40 -17.45
CA ALA A 767 -22.48 2.49 -18.37
C ALA A 767 -21.20 1.89 -17.78
N GLU A 768 -21.01 0.58 -17.98
CA GLU A 768 -19.75 -0.09 -17.67
C GLU A 768 -18.61 0.46 -18.54
N LEU A 769 -17.34 0.20 -18.16
CA LEU A 769 -16.19 0.79 -18.83
C LEU A 769 -16.19 0.59 -20.35
N ALA A 770 -16.55 -0.61 -20.81
CA ALA A 770 -16.61 -0.96 -22.24
C ALA A 770 -17.75 -0.27 -23.00
N GLU A 771 -18.79 0.19 -22.30
CA GLU A 771 -19.99 0.82 -22.89
C GLU A 771 -19.91 2.36 -22.86
N ARG A 772 -18.82 2.93 -22.33
CA ARG A 772 -18.59 4.39 -22.28
C ARG A 772 -18.18 4.95 -23.64
N ARG A 773 -19.10 4.89 -24.60
CA ARG A 773 -18.92 5.37 -25.99
C ARG A 773 -18.60 6.87 -26.10
N CYS A 774 -18.85 7.62 -25.03
CA CYS A 774 -18.62 9.05 -24.97
C CYS A 774 -17.24 9.47 -24.43
N MET A 775 -16.40 8.49 -24.13
CA MET A 775 -15.03 8.65 -23.62
C MET A 775 -13.99 8.06 -24.58
N LEU A 776 -12.81 8.66 -24.57
CA LEU A 776 -11.58 8.14 -25.14
C LEU A 776 -10.62 7.78 -24.01
N PHE A 777 -9.89 6.67 -24.14
CA PHE A 777 -9.01 6.17 -23.08
C PHE A 777 -7.54 6.15 -23.51
N ALA A 778 -6.65 6.51 -22.60
CA ALA A 778 -5.22 6.55 -22.89
C ALA A 778 -4.67 5.17 -23.26
N GLY A 779 -3.93 5.09 -24.37
CA GLY A 779 -3.32 3.84 -24.86
C GLY A 779 -4.22 3.00 -25.77
N THR A 780 -5.47 3.41 -26.01
CA THR A 780 -6.31 2.87 -27.09
C THR A 780 -6.00 3.60 -28.41
N THR A 781 -6.41 3.04 -29.56
CA THR A 781 -6.02 3.56 -30.88
C THR A 781 -7.24 3.90 -31.73
N ILE A 782 -7.24 5.04 -32.42
CA ILE A 782 -8.32 5.36 -33.37
C ILE A 782 -8.15 4.49 -34.63
N VAL A 783 -9.20 3.72 -34.95
CA VAL A 783 -9.25 2.85 -36.13
C VAL A 783 -9.73 3.62 -37.35
N ALA A 784 -10.77 4.44 -37.17
CA ALA A 784 -11.41 5.23 -38.21
C ALA A 784 -11.89 6.58 -37.64
N GLY A 785 -11.98 7.59 -38.51
CA GLY A 785 -12.52 8.90 -38.15
C GLY A 785 -11.54 9.85 -37.45
N THR A 786 -12.08 10.99 -37.00
CA THR A 786 -11.33 12.00 -36.22
C THR A 786 -12.12 12.42 -34.99
N ALA A 787 -11.40 12.82 -33.93
CA ALA A 787 -12.01 13.20 -32.67
C ALA A 787 -11.41 14.50 -32.14
N VAL A 788 -12.26 15.36 -31.60
CA VAL A 788 -11.86 16.46 -30.72
C VAL A 788 -12.40 16.17 -29.33
N ALA A 789 -11.53 16.14 -28.33
CA ALA A 789 -11.89 15.75 -26.97
C ALA A 789 -11.21 16.65 -25.93
N VAL A 790 -11.86 16.81 -24.78
CA VAL A 790 -11.28 17.50 -23.61
C VAL A 790 -10.66 16.48 -22.68
N VAL A 791 -9.39 16.69 -22.34
CA VAL A 791 -8.62 15.82 -21.44
C VAL A 791 -9.24 15.84 -20.05
N THR A 792 -9.52 14.66 -19.52
CA THR A 792 -10.13 14.45 -18.19
C THR A 792 -9.15 13.85 -17.19
N ALA A 793 -8.23 12.98 -17.63
CA ALA A 793 -7.16 12.43 -16.80
C ALA A 793 -5.87 12.17 -17.62
N VAL A 794 -4.72 12.30 -16.97
CA VAL A 794 -3.39 12.15 -17.59
C VAL A 794 -2.46 11.29 -16.74
N GLY A 795 -1.47 10.66 -17.37
CA GLY A 795 -0.43 9.92 -16.64
C GLY A 795 -1.01 8.80 -15.75
N ALA A 796 -0.70 8.84 -14.46
CA ALA A 796 -1.13 7.81 -13.50
C ALA A 796 -2.65 7.80 -13.25
N ASP A 797 -3.35 8.88 -13.56
CA ASP A 797 -4.79 9.03 -13.30
C ASP A 797 -5.66 8.43 -14.42
N THR A 798 -5.07 7.95 -15.52
CA THR A 798 -5.83 7.32 -16.61
C THR A 798 -6.38 5.96 -16.20
N GLN A 799 -7.47 5.51 -16.83
CA GLN A 799 -8.10 4.21 -16.53
C GLN A 799 -7.14 3.06 -16.76
N ALA A 800 -6.39 3.08 -17.86
CA ALA A 800 -5.37 2.07 -18.15
C ALA A 800 -4.29 2.00 -17.05
N ARG A 801 -3.84 3.16 -16.53
CA ARG A 801 -2.85 3.19 -15.44
C ARG A 801 -3.43 2.78 -14.10
N ARG A 802 -4.65 3.21 -13.76
CA ARG A 802 -5.34 2.78 -12.54
C ARG A 802 -5.59 1.28 -12.53
N ALA A 803 -6.06 0.72 -13.65
CA ALA A 803 -6.23 -0.72 -13.82
C ALA A 803 -4.89 -1.46 -13.70
N ALA A 804 -3.83 -0.96 -14.35
CA ALA A 804 -2.49 -1.54 -14.24
C ALA A 804 -1.92 -1.44 -12.82
N GLU A 805 -2.20 -0.37 -12.07
CA GLU A 805 -1.74 -0.20 -10.68
C GLU A 805 -2.50 -1.08 -9.69
N LEU A 806 -3.79 -1.34 -9.94
CA LEU A 806 -4.59 -2.32 -9.19
C LEU A 806 -4.18 -3.76 -9.51
N ALA A 807 -3.79 -4.04 -10.76
CA ALA A 807 -3.31 -5.35 -11.22
C ALA A 807 -1.82 -5.60 -10.92
N ALA A 808 -1.05 -4.56 -10.59
CA ALA A 808 0.36 -4.66 -10.23
C ALA A 808 0.52 -5.22 -8.81
N GLY A 809 0.12 -6.48 -8.62
CA GLY A 809 0.65 -7.29 -7.55
C GLY A 809 2.17 -7.42 -7.69
N GLU A 810 2.89 -7.60 -6.58
CA GLU A 810 4.32 -7.92 -6.65
C GLU A 810 4.50 -9.15 -7.55
N VAL A 811 5.32 -9.02 -8.60
CA VAL A 811 5.78 -10.19 -9.35
C VAL A 811 6.46 -11.11 -8.35
N PRO A 812 5.92 -12.31 -8.07
CA PRO A 812 6.50 -13.16 -7.05
C PRO A 812 7.95 -13.47 -7.40
N ASP A 813 8.78 -13.74 -6.39
CA ASP A 813 10.16 -14.22 -6.55
C ASP A 813 10.17 -15.62 -7.21
N VAL A 814 9.80 -15.69 -8.48
CA VAL A 814 9.83 -16.88 -9.32
C VAL A 814 11.03 -16.73 -10.23
N GLY A 815 12.07 -17.55 -10.00
CA GLY A 815 13.27 -17.54 -10.81
C GLY A 815 14.49 -18.17 -10.15
N LEU A 816 15.65 -17.97 -10.77
CA LEU A 816 16.92 -18.61 -10.49
C LEU A 816 17.42 -18.13 -9.14
N GLN A 817 17.10 -16.90 -8.76
CA GLN A 817 17.41 -16.37 -7.43
C GLN A 817 16.63 -17.11 -6.32
N HIS A 818 15.36 -17.44 -6.55
CA HIS A 818 14.61 -18.31 -5.63
C HIS A 818 15.17 -19.74 -5.64
N GLN A 819 15.53 -20.27 -6.80
CA GLN A 819 16.17 -21.59 -6.91
C GLN A 819 17.51 -21.62 -6.18
N LEU A 820 18.34 -20.59 -6.32
CA LEU A 820 19.63 -20.42 -5.66
C LEU A 820 19.44 -20.26 -4.16
N SER A 821 18.44 -19.50 -3.73
CA SER A 821 18.05 -19.39 -2.32
C SER A 821 17.62 -20.75 -1.76
N LYS A 822 16.80 -21.51 -2.50
CA LYS A 822 16.38 -22.88 -2.13
C LYS A 822 17.55 -23.85 -2.09
N LEU A 823 18.42 -23.84 -3.11
CA LEU A 823 19.64 -24.66 -3.16
C LEU A 823 20.57 -24.32 -2.01
N THR A 824 20.74 -23.03 -1.69
CA THR A 824 21.53 -22.59 -0.55
C THR A 824 20.89 -23.06 0.75
N ASN A 825 19.58 -22.87 0.94
CA ASN A 825 18.86 -23.34 2.12
C ASN A 825 18.92 -24.86 2.29
N GLN A 826 19.09 -25.62 1.21
CA GLN A 826 19.29 -27.07 1.22
C GLN A 826 20.75 -27.47 1.44
N ALA A 827 21.71 -26.77 0.83
CA ALA A 827 23.14 -27.06 0.90
C ALA A 827 23.77 -26.58 2.21
N PHE A 828 23.29 -25.46 2.76
CA PHE A 828 23.82 -24.85 3.97
C PHE A 828 23.73 -25.77 5.21
N PRO A 829 22.63 -26.50 5.46
CA PRO A 829 22.59 -27.52 6.51
C PRO A 829 23.63 -28.62 6.34
N VAL A 830 23.85 -29.11 5.11
CA VAL A 830 24.86 -30.15 4.81
C VAL A 830 26.27 -29.61 5.05
N SER A 831 26.54 -28.39 4.58
CA SER A 831 27.81 -27.70 4.81
C SER A 831 28.08 -27.44 6.29
N THR A 832 27.06 -27.02 7.03
CA THR A 832 27.12 -26.80 8.48
C THR A 832 27.32 -28.12 9.22
N ALA A 833 26.65 -29.19 8.82
CA ALA A 833 26.85 -30.53 9.39
C ALA A 833 28.27 -31.06 9.11
N GLY A 834 28.80 -30.85 7.91
CA GLY A 834 30.18 -31.19 7.57
C GLY A 834 31.20 -30.39 8.38
N GLY A 835 31.01 -29.07 8.51
CA GLY A 835 31.83 -28.21 9.36
C GLY A 835 31.77 -28.62 10.83
N ALA A 836 30.58 -28.95 11.35
CA ALA A 836 30.40 -29.46 12.70
C ALA A 836 31.10 -30.80 12.90
N LEU A 837 30.99 -31.75 11.94
CA LEU A 837 31.68 -33.03 11.99
C LEU A 837 33.20 -32.86 12.01
N VAL A 838 33.75 -31.99 11.15
CA VAL A 838 35.18 -31.67 11.13
C VAL A 838 35.63 -31.04 12.44
N GLY A 839 34.82 -30.15 13.01
CA GLY A 839 35.06 -29.56 14.34
C GLY A 839 35.07 -30.62 15.44
N VAL A 840 34.06 -31.49 15.51
CA VAL A 840 33.97 -32.58 16.50
C VAL A 840 35.14 -33.56 16.35
N LEU A 841 35.48 -33.98 15.12
CA LEU A 841 36.63 -34.83 14.87
C LEU A 841 37.95 -34.14 15.26
N GLY A 842 38.06 -32.83 15.05
CA GLY A 842 39.18 -32.01 15.52
C GLY A 842 39.32 -32.06 17.04
N LEU A 843 38.23 -31.92 17.77
CA LEU A 843 38.18 -32.04 19.23
C LEU A 843 38.55 -33.46 19.70
N LEU A 844 37.99 -34.49 19.07
CA LEU A 844 38.31 -35.90 19.38
C LEU A 844 39.78 -36.24 19.13
N ARG A 845 40.43 -35.55 18.18
CA ARG A 845 41.87 -35.65 17.89
C ARG A 845 42.74 -34.79 18.81
N GLY A 846 42.17 -34.14 19.82
CA GLY A 846 42.91 -33.33 20.79
C GLY A 846 43.30 -31.93 20.30
N ARG A 847 42.73 -31.43 19.19
CA ARG A 847 42.91 -30.03 18.80
C ARG A 847 42.20 -29.09 19.77
N GLY A 848 42.72 -27.88 19.95
CA GLY A 848 42.06 -26.87 20.78
C GLY A 848 40.68 -26.49 20.24
N LEU A 849 39.73 -26.15 21.12
CA LEU A 849 38.35 -25.80 20.73
C LEU A 849 38.30 -24.67 19.70
N ARG A 850 39.16 -23.65 19.85
CA ARG A 850 39.30 -22.56 18.86
C ARG A 850 39.68 -23.07 17.47
N GLU A 851 40.68 -23.95 17.37
CA GLU A 851 41.16 -24.48 16.09
C GLU A 851 40.15 -25.43 15.44
N ALA A 852 39.48 -26.23 16.26
CA ALA A 852 38.41 -27.11 15.83
C ALA A 852 37.21 -26.33 15.26
N VAL A 853 36.76 -25.27 15.96
CA VAL A 853 35.67 -24.39 15.49
C VAL A 853 36.10 -23.61 14.26
N ALA A 854 37.32 -23.06 14.21
CA ALA A 854 37.84 -22.36 13.03
C ALA A 854 37.89 -23.25 11.79
N SER A 855 38.35 -24.50 11.95
CA SER A 855 38.34 -25.49 10.86
C SER A 855 36.92 -25.80 10.39
N GLY A 856 35.97 -25.93 11.33
CA GLY A 856 34.56 -26.17 11.01
C GLY A 856 33.93 -25.02 10.22
N ILE A 857 34.14 -23.77 10.66
CA ILE A 857 33.64 -22.58 9.96
C ILE A 857 34.27 -22.44 8.58
N ALA A 858 35.58 -22.67 8.44
CA ALA A 858 36.24 -22.64 7.15
C ALA A 858 35.60 -23.62 6.16
N ILE A 859 35.28 -24.84 6.59
CA ILE A 859 34.55 -25.82 5.78
C ILE A 859 33.12 -25.35 5.47
N THR A 860 32.42 -24.79 6.46
CA THR A 860 31.05 -24.32 6.26
C THR A 860 30.96 -23.18 5.24
N VAL A 861 31.88 -22.22 5.31
CA VAL A 861 31.96 -21.07 4.38
C VAL A 861 32.44 -21.50 3.00
N ALA A 862 33.41 -22.41 2.92
CA ALA A 862 33.98 -22.86 1.63
C ALA A 862 32.95 -23.54 0.71
N ALA A 863 31.85 -24.07 1.25
CA ALA A 863 30.79 -24.70 0.45
C ALA A 863 29.70 -23.72 -0.02
N VAL A 864 29.76 -22.44 0.38
CA VAL A 864 28.80 -21.43 -0.08
C VAL A 864 29.16 -21.02 -1.51
N PRO A 865 28.25 -21.14 -2.49
CA PRO A 865 28.59 -20.91 -3.88
C PRO A 865 28.53 -19.41 -4.23
N GLU A 866 29.55 -18.66 -3.81
CA GLU A 866 29.59 -17.19 -3.89
C GLU A 866 29.54 -16.63 -5.33
N GLY A 867 29.98 -17.42 -6.33
CA GLY A 867 29.96 -17.02 -7.74
C GLY A 867 28.62 -17.28 -8.45
N MET A 868 27.72 -18.08 -7.86
CA MET A 868 26.47 -18.47 -8.52
C MET A 868 25.51 -17.30 -8.78
N PRO A 869 25.29 -16.33 -7.86
CA PRO A 869 24.43 -15.17 -8.14
C PRO A 869 24.95 -14.31 -9.31
N LEU A 870 26.27 -14.15 -9.41
CA LEU A 870 26.89 -13.42 -10.52
C LEU A 870 26.73 -14.18 -11.85
N VAL A 871 27.01 -15.49 -11.85
CA VAL A 871 26.83 -16.33 -13.06
C VAL A 871 25.37 -16.34 -13.50
N ALA A 872 24.43 -16.42 -12.56
CA ALA A 872 22.99 -16.33 -12.80
C ALA A 872 22.60 -15.01 -13.48
N THR A 873 23.06 -13.88 -12.93
CA THR A 873 22.81 -12.55 -13.49
C THR A 873 23.39 -12.41 -14.90
N LEU A 874 24.62 -12.89 -15.11
CA LEU A 874 25.27 -12.88 -16.43
C LEU A 874 24.55 -13.77 -17.44
N ALA A 875 24.13 -14.96 -17.04
CA ALA A 875 23.37 -15.88 -17.89
C ALA A 875 22.01 -15.27 -18.29
N GLN A 876 21.29 -14.66 -17.34
CA GLN A 876 20.02 -13.97 -17.62
C GLN A 876 20.22 -12.77 -18.55
N ALA A 877 21.27 -11.97 -18.34
CA ALA A 877 21.61 -10.85 -19.23
C ALA A 877 21.99 -11.32 -20.64
N ALA A 878 22.74 -12.41 -20.75
CA ALA A 878 23.09 -13.00 -22.05
C ALA A 878 21.85 -13.56 -22.77
N SER A 879 20.95 -14.24 -22.06
CA SER A 879 19.68 -14.75 -22.62
C SER A 879 18.77 -13.61 -23.07
N ALA A 880 18.65 -12.55 -22.27
CA ALA A 880 17.89 -11.35 -22.63
C ALA A 880 18.44 -10.68 -23.90
N ARG A 881 19.77 -10.58 -24.02
CA ARG A 881 20.42 -10.04 -25.21
C ARG A 881 20.16 -10.91 -26.44
N ARG A 882 20.30 -12.24 -26.32
CA ARG A 882 20.01 -13.17 -27.42
C ARG A 882 18.55 -13.07 -27.86
N LEU A 883 17.59 -13.02 -26.94
CA LEU A 883 16.17 -12.86 -27.26
C LEU A 883 15.89 -11.54 -27.99
N THR A 884 16.58 -10.46 -27.59
CA THR A 884 16.46 -9.16 -28.26
C THR A 884 16.96 -9.23 -29.71
N GLU A 885 18.02 -9.99 -29.98
CA GLU A 885 18.50 -10.24 -31.36
C GLU A 885 17.48 -11.02 -32.22
N TYR A 886 16.54 -11.74 -31.59
CA TYR A 886 15.40 -12.40 -32.26
C TYR A 886 14.11 -11.55 -32.24
N GLY A 887 14.18 -10.27 -31.88
CA GLY A 887 13.02 -9.36 -31.86
C GLY A 887 12.16 -9.43 -30.58
N ALA A 888 12.56 -10.18 -29.55
CA ALA A 888 11.87 -10.25 -28.27
C ALA A 888 12.57 -9.38 -27.21
N LEU A 889 12.03 -8.19 -26.95
CA LEU A 889 12.59 -7.24 -25.98
C LEU A 889 12.29 -7.67 -24.54
N VAL A 890 13.35 -7.96 -23.78
CA VAL A 890 13.24 -8.36 -22.36
C VAL A 890 13.42 -7.14 -21.45
N ARG A 891 12.31 -6.61 -20.90
CA ARG A 891 12.33 -5.47 -19.96
C ARG A 891 12.89 -5.82 -18.59
N ILE A 892 12.69 -7.04 -18.13
CA ILE A 892 13.18 -7.52 -16.83
C ILE A 892 13.92 -8.85 -17.07
N PRO A 893 15.26 -8.91 -16.95
CA PRO A 893 16.02 -10.11 -17.29
C PRO A 893 15.56 -11.40 -16.57
N ARG A 894 15.07 -11.27 -15.33
CA ARG A 894 14.53 -12.39 -14.54
C ARG A 894 13.28 -13.04 -15.17
N SER A 895 12.52 -12.31 -15.99
CA SER A 895 11.31 -12.81 -16.64
C SER A 895 11.57 -13.87 -17.71
N VAL A 896 12.78 -13.94 -18.26
CA VAL A 896 13.16 -14.94 -19.29
C VAL A 896 13.04 -16.36 -18.74
N GLU A 897 13.39 -16.54 -17.47
CA GLU A 897 13.30 -17.85 -16.83
C GLU A 897 11.88 -18.17 -16.39
N ALA A 898 11.15 -17.18 -15.87
CA ALA A 898 9.73 -17.34 -15.56
C ALA A 898 8.98 -17.85 -16.80
N LEU A 899 9.27 -17.28 -17.98
CA LEU A 899 8.73 -17.72 -19.27
C LEU A 899 9.07 -19.20 -19.57
N GLY A 900 10.29 -19.65 -19.25
CA GLY A 900 10.72 -21.04 -19.45
C GLY A 900 10.04 -22.06 -18.50
N ARG A 901 9.31 -21.61 -17.49
CA ARG A 901 8.57 -22.45 -16.53
C ARG A 901 7.06 -22.33 -16.68
N VAL A 902 6.58 -21.69 -17.74
CA VAL A 902 5.15 -21.51 -17.95
C VAL A 902 4.54 -22.85 -18.35
N ASP A 903 3.67 -23.38 -17.49
CA ASP A 903 2.85 -24.56 -17.78
C ASP A 903 1.54 -24.20 -18.51
N VAL A 904 1.05 -22.97 -18.28
CA VAL A 904 -0.19 -22.45 -18.85
C VAL A 904 0.09 -21.10 -19.49
N VAL A 905 -0.05 -21.03 -20.81
CA VAL A 905 0.03 -19.77 -21.53
C VAL A 905 -1.39 -19.27 -21.76
N CYS A 906 -1.77 -18.21 -21.05
CA CYS A 906 -2.98 -17.46 -21.32
C CYS A 906 -2.68 -16.50 -22.46
N PHE A 907 -3.14 -16.83 -23.66
CA PHE A 907 -3.05 -15.92 -24.78
C PHE A 907 -4.28 -15.02 -24.79
N ASP A 908 -4.04 -13.72 -24.86
CA ASP A 908 -5.06 -12.82 -25.38
C ASP A 908 -5.36 -13.21 -26.85
N LYS A 909 -6.60 -13.07 -27.28
CA LYS A 909 -7.00 -13.36 -28.65
C LYS A 909 -6.56 -12.22 -29.58
N THR A 910 -6.84 -10.98 -29.18
CA THR A 910 -6.70 -9.80 -30.04
C THR A 910 -5.25 -9.32 -30.06
N GLY A 911 -4.67 -9.10 -31.24
CA GLY A 911 -3.29 -8.62 -31.38
C GLY A 911 -2.19 -9.58 -30.90
N THR A 912 -2.57 -10.74 -30.35
CA THR A 912 -1.65 -11.78 -29.87
C THR A 912 -1.83 -13.09 -30.66
N LEU A 913 -3.01 -13.72 -30.64
CA LEU A 913 -3.30 -14.88 -31.51
C LEU A 913 -3.77 -14.46 -32.90
N SER A 914 -4.44 -13.32 -33.00
CA SER A 914 -4.90 -12.72 -34.24
C SER A 914 -4.03 -11.52 -34.59
N GLU A 915 -3.86 -11.24 -35.88
CA GLU A 915 -3.07 -10.11 -36.39
C GLU A 915 -3.75 -8.74 -36.16
N ASN A 916 -4.86 -8.70 -35.42
CA ASN A 916 -5.75 -7.54 -35.27
C ASN A 916 -6.08 -6.87 -36.61
N ARG A 917 -6.32 -7.70 -37.64
CA ARG A 917 -6.61 -7.29 -39.02
C ARG A 917 -7.69 -8.18 -39.61
N LEU A 918 -8.72 -7.56 -40.19
CA LEU A 918 -9.76 -8.27 -40.92
C LEU A 918 -9.21 -8.74 -42.28
N ARG A 919 -9.62 -9.94 -42.69
CA ARG A 919 -9.34 -10.52 -44.02
C ARG A 919 -10.56 -11.23 -44.56
N VAL A 920 -10.74 -11.24 -45.88
CA VAL A 920 -11.81 -12.03 -46.51
C VAL A 920 -11.51 -13.52 -46.35
N ALA A 921 -12.30 -14.21 -45.54
CA ALA A 921 -12.12 -15.64 -45.27
C ALA A 921 -12.73 -16.54 -46.36
N GLN A 922 -13.95 -16.21 -46.81
CA GLN A 922 -14.70 -16.97 -47.80
C GLN A 922 -15.46 -16.02 -48.73
N VAL A 923 -15.72 -16.47 -49.96
CA VAL A 923 -16.54 -15.77 -50.95
C VAL A 923 -17.50 -16.80 -51.53
N HIS A 924 -18.79 -16.50 -51.48
CA HIS A 924 -19.86 -17.40 -51.97
C HIS A 924 -20.58 -16.70 -53.12
N PRO A 925 -20.23 -17.01 -54.38
CA PRO A 925 -20.88 -16.41 -55.53
C PRO A 925 -22.26 -17.04 -55.78
N VAL A 926 -23.20 -16.23 -56.27
CA VAL A 926 -24.50 -16.69 -56.77
C VAL A 926 -24.35 -17.21 -58.22
N ALA A 927 -25.34 -17.99 -58.68
CA ALA A 927 -25.29 -18.61 -60.01
C ALA A 927 -25.10 -17.55 -61.12
N GLY A 928 -24.09 -17.76 -61.97
CA GLY A 928 -23.74 -16.84 -63.05
C GLY A 928 -22.60 -15.86 -62.73
N HIS A 929 -22.15 -15.79 -61.48
CA HIS A 929 -21.01 -14.95 -61.07
C HIS A 929 -19.84 -15.80 -60.57
N THR A 930 -18.62 -15.29 -60.75
CA THR A 930 -17.40 -15.91 -60.21
C THR A 930 -17.02 -15.31 -58.85
N ARG A 931 -16.09 -15.94 -58.14
CA ARG A 931 -15.54 -15.39 -56.90
C ARG A 931 -14.88 -14.04 -57.15
N GLU A 932 -14.21 -13.92 -58.28
CA GLU A 932 -13.48 -12.74 -58.72
C GLU A 932 -14.44 -11.59 -59.02
N ASP A 933 -15.60 -11.88 -59.62
CA ASP A 933 -16.65 -10.88 -59.87
C ASP A 933 -17.19 -10.29 -58.57
N VAL A 934 -17.50 -11.14 -57.57
CA VAL A 934 -18.00 -10.66 -56.27
C VAL A 934 -16.98 -9.76 -55.58
N LEU A 935 -15.71 -10.14 -55.58
CA LEU A 935 -14.65 -9.31 -54.98
C LEU A 935 -14.45 -7.99 -55.74
N ARG A 936 -14.53 -8.02 -57.07
CA ARG A 936 -14.46 -6.82 -57.92
C ARG A 936 -15.62 -5.87 -57.62
N PHE A 937 -16.85 -6.37 -57.55
CA PHE A 937 -18.03 -5.55 -57.21
C PHE A 937 -17.95 -4.98 -55.79
N ALA A 938 -17.50 -5.78 -54.83
CA ALA A 938 -17.33 -5.36 -53.44
C ALA A 938 -16.23 -4.30 -53.27
N ALA A 939 -15.13 -4.43 -54.03
CA ALA A 939 -14.06 -3.43 -54.07
C ALA A 939 -14.55 -2.17 -54.79
N HIS A 940 -15.32 -2.29 -55.86
CA HIS A 940 -15.90 -1.15 -56.56
C HIS A 940 -16.86 -0.35 -55.68
N ALA A 941 -17.66 -1.03 -54.84
CA ALA A 941 -18.54 -0.41 -53.85
C ALA A 941 -17.79 0.10 -52.59
N ALA A 942 -16.46 0.06 -52.55
CA ALA A 942 -15.65 0.67 -51.49
C ALA A 942 -15.31 2.14 -51.81
N PRO A 943 -15.14 3.01 -50.79
CA PRO A 943 -14.71 4.39 -51.01
C PRO A 943 -13.31 4.47 -51.62
N ASP A 944 -13.05 5.45 -52.48
CA ASP A 944 -11.71 5.71 -53.01
C ASP A 944 -10.76 6.23 -51.93
N ALA A 945 -9.55 5.68 -51.90
CA ALA A 945 -8.56 5.97 -50.85
C ALA A 945 -7.86 7.34 -51.02
N ASN A 946 -8.06 8.06 -52.14
CA ASN A 946 -7.47 9.38 -52.45
C ASN A 946 -5.97 9.52 -52.10
N GLY A 947 -5.19 8.46 -52.29
CA GLY A 947 -3.74 8.43 -52.00
C GLY A 947 -3.36 8.17 -50.54
N GLY A 948 -4.31 7.96 -49.63
CA GLY A 948 -4.13 7.54 -48.24
C GLY A 948 -4.50 6.06 -47.99
N PRO A 949 -4.34 5.55 -46.75
CA PRO A 949 -4.84 4.23 -46.36
C PRO A 949 -6.38 4.21 -46.26
N GLN A 950 -6.98 3.05 -46.56
CA GLN A 950 -8.44 2.86 -46.49
C GLN A 950 -8.97 3.06 -45.06
N VAL A 951 -10.07 3.81 -44.92
CA VAL A 951 -10.63 4.24 -43.62
C VAL A 951 -11.25 3.09 -42.83
N HIS A 952 -12.01 2.20 -43.49
CA HIS A 952 -12.73 1.11 -42.81
C HIS A 952 -12.03 -0.25 -42.99
N ALA A 953 -11.89 -1.01 -41.89
CA ALA A 953 -11.16 -2.28 -41.86
C ALA A 953 -11.77 -3.36 -42.78
N THR A 954 -13.09 -3.37 -42.94
CA THR A 954 -13.78 -4.33 -43.83
C THR A 954 -13.52 -4.01 -45.30
N ASP A 955 -13.51 -2.73 -45.65
CA ASP A 955 -13.23 -2.29 -47.03
C ASP A 955 -11.80 -2.58 -47.41
N ARG A 956 -10.87 -2.34 -46.48
CA ARG A 956 -9.46 -2.66 -46.67
C ARG A 956 -9.25 -4.15 -46.93
N ALA A 957 -9.92 -5.02 -46.15
CA ALA A 957 -9.87 -6.46 -46.34
C ALA A 957 -10.39 -6.89 -47.72
N ILE A 958 -11.48 -6.28 -48.19
CA ILE A 958 -12.08 -6.56 -49.51
C ILE A 958 -11.15 -6.10 -50.63
N ILE A 959 -10.61 -4.88 -50.56
CA ILE A 959 -9.71 -4.32 -51.57
C ILE A 959 -8.41 -5.13 -51.64
N GLU A 960 -7.81 -5.48 -50.49
CA GLU A 960 -6.61 -6.34 -50.45
C GLU A 960 -6.88 -7.71 -51.11
N ALA A 961 -8.06 -8.29 -50.88
CA ALA A 961 -8.46 -9.56 -51.49
C ALA A 961 -8.70 -9.43 -53.01
N ALA A 962 -9.32 -8.34 -53.48
CA ALA A 962 -9.52 -8.07 -54.90
C ALA A 962 -8.18 -7.82 -55.64
N LEU A 963 -7.29 -7.03 -55.05
CA LEU A 963 -5.96 -6.76 -55.61
C LEU A 963 -5.08 -8.02 -55.71
N ALA A 964 -5.20 -8.93 -54.75
CA ALA A 964 -4.48 -10.20 -54.77
C ALA A 964 -4.90 -11.07 -55.97
N VAL A 965 -6.19 -11.03 -56.35
CA VAL A 965 -6.76 -11.73 -57.51
C VAL A 965 -6.36 -11.06 -58.83
N ASP A 966 -6.41 -9.73 -58.91
CA ASP A 966 -6.01 -8.98 -60.10
C ASP A 966 -4.51 -9.14 -60.43
N SER A 967 -3.67 -9.21 -59.39
CA SER A 967 -2.23 -9.42 -59.51
C SER A 967 -1.89 -10.80 -60.13
N SER A 968 -2.74 -11.81 -59.93
CA SER A 968 -2.58 -13.13 -60.54
C SER A 968 -3.08 -13.23 -61.99
N ASN A 969 -4.04 -12.39 -62.40
CA ASN A 969 -4.67 -12.45 -63.72
C ASN A 969 -4.18 -11.39 -64.71
N GLY A 970 -3.26 -10.50 -64.31
CA GLY A 970 -2.59 -9.55 -65.21
C GLY A 970 -3.50 -8.45 -65.78
N SER A 971 -4.73 -8.31 -65.29
CA SER A 971 -5.69 -7.29 -65.70
C SER A 971 -5.89 -6.31 -64.55
N ARG A 972 -5.51 -5.03 -64.76
CA ARG A 972 -5.93 -3.92 -63.90
C ARG A 972 -7.15 -3.27 -64.55
N HIS A 973 -8.35 -3.62 -64.10
CA HIS A 973 -9.56 -2.86 -64.41
C HIS A 973 -10.01 -2.14 -63.15
N THR A 974 -9.44 -0.96 -62.90
CA THR A 974 -10.00 0.00 -61.93
C THR A 974 -10.93 0.93 -62.72
N THR A 975 -12.21 0.59 -62.79
CA THR A 975 -13.23 1.53 -63.28
C THR A 975 -13.38 2.62 -62.21
N GLU A 976 -13.06 3.86 -62.56
CA GLU A 976 -13.22 5.01 -61.68
C GLU A 976 -14.73 5.27 -61.50
N ALA A 977 -15.22 5.26 -60.26
CA ALA A 977 -16.64 5.41 -59.99
C ALA A 977 -17.10 6.83 -60.36
N ALA A 978 -18.16 6.94 -61.17
CA ALA A 978 -18.77 8.22 -61.54
C ALA A 978 -19.45 8.90 -60.34
N ALA A 979 -19.99 8.10 -59.42
CA ALA A 979 -20.50 8.57 -58.14
C ALA A 979 -20.36 7.47 -57.09
N HIS A 980 -19.97 7.87 -55.88
CA HIS A 980 -19.85 6.98 -54.74
C HIS A 980 -20.74 7.45 -53.59
N LEU A 981 -21.36 6.48 -52.92
CA LEU A 981 -22.28 6.67 -51.82
C LEU A 981 -21.76 5.86 -50.61
N PRO A 982 -21.11 6.51 -49.64
CA PRO A 982 -20.45 5.79 -48.55
C PRO A 982 -21.48 5.14 -47.59
N PHE A 983 -21.01 4.10 -46.91
CA PHE A 983 -21.73 3.45 -45.81
C PHE A 983 -22.08 4.45 -44.70
N ARG A 984 -23.25 4.29 -44.06
CA ARG A 984 -23.63 5.02 -42.84
C ARG A 984 -24.44 4.09 -41.94
N SER A 985 -24.36 4.24 -40.62
CA SER A 985 -25.09 3.34 -39.70
C SER A 985 -26.63 3.37 -39.90
N GLY A 986 -27.21 4.54 -40.27
CA GLY A 986 -28.63 4.67 -40.66
C GLY A 986 -28.97 4.15 -42.08
N ARG A 987 -27.98 3.72 -42.85
CA ARG A 987 -28.10 3.16 -44.20
C ARG A 987 -26.99 2.12 -44.39
N SER A 988 -27.27 0.89 -43.97
CA SER A 988 -26.30 -0.20 -43.81
C SER A 988 -25.76 -0.78 -45.12
N PHE A 989 -25.54 0.05 -46.14
CA PHE A 989 -24.91 -0.28 -47.40
C PHE A 989 -24.09 0.90 -47.95
N SER A 990 -23.09 0.56 -48.74
CA SER A 990 -22.29 1.45 -49.59
C SER A 990 -22.60 1.13 -51.05
N ALA A 991 -22.59 2.13 -51.92
CA ALA A 991 -22.88 1.94 -53.33
C ALA A 991 -21.96 2.77 -54.22
N SER A 992 -21.63 2.24 -55.39
CA SER A 992 -20.88 2.93 -56.44
C SER A 992 -21.58 2.77 -57.77
N VAL A 993 -21.50 3.80 -58.61
CA VAL A 993 -22.00 3.78 -59.98
C VAL A 993 -20.84 4.02 -60.95
N SER A 994 -20.72 3.16 -61.96
CA SER A 994 -19.84 3.35 -63.11
C SER A 994 -20.61 3.04 -64.39
N ASP A 995 -20.56 3.96 -65.37
CA ASP A 995 -21.31 3.84 -66.62
C ASP A 995 -22.80 3.51 -66.37
N ASP A 996 -23.24 2.29 -66.73
CA ASP A 996 -24.60 1.76 -66.54
C ASP A 996 -24.69 0.70 -65.41
N GLU A 997 -23.66 0.55 -64.56
CA GLU A 997 -23.56 -0.46 -63.51
C GLU A 997 -23.63 0.18 -62.10
N LEU A 998 -24.56 -0.28 -61.27
CA LEU A 998 -24.69 0.06 -59.84
C LEU A 998 -24.25 -1.14 -59.01
N THR A 999 -23.19 -0.99 -58.22
CA THR A 999 -22.77 -2.01 -57.24
C THR A 999 -23.14 -1.57 -55.84
N VAL A 1000 -23.68 -2.49 -55.03
CA VAL A 1000 -24.14 -2.20 -53.67
C VAL A 1000 -23.62 -3.26 -52.72
N LYS A 1001 -22.83 -2.88 -51.73
CA LYS A 1001 -22.42 -3.80 -50.66
C LYS A 1001 -22.97 -3.37 -49.32
N GLY A 1002 -23.35 -4.31 -48.47
CA GLY A 1002 -23.92 -3.96 -47.17
C GLY A 1002 -24.28 -5.14 -46.30
N ALA A 1003 -25.07 -4.84 -45.27
CA ALA A 1003 -25.65 -5.84 -44.40
C ALA A 1003 -26.52 -6.82 -45.21
N PRO A 1004 -26.35 -8.16 -45.02
CA PRO A 1004 -27.07 -9.16 -45.81
C PRO A 1004 -28.58 -8.93 -45.85
N GLU A 1005 -29.19 -8.64 -44.71
CA GLU A 1005 -30.63 -8.39 -44.57
C GLU A 1005 -31.11 -7.14 -45.35
N VAL A 1006 -30.25 -6.14 -45.56
CA VAL A 1006 -30.60 -4.93 -46.31
C VAL A 1006 -30.44 -5.15 -47.81
N VAL A 1007 -29.33 -5.74 -48.23
CA VAL A 1007 -29.03 -5.96 -49.65
C VAL A 1007 -29.92 -7.06 -50.21
N LEU A 1008 -30.08 -8.19 -49.50
CA LEU A 1008 -30.93 -9.30 -49.97
C LEU A 1008 -32.40 -8.91 -50.04
N ALA A 1009 -32.89 -8.05 -49.13
CA ALA A 1009 -34.26 -7.52 -49.19
C ALA A 1009 -34.50 -6.61 -50.41
N ALA A 1010 -33.45 -6.01 -50.96
CA ALA A 1010 -33.52 -5.15 -52.14
C ALA A 1010 -33.29 -5.92 -53.47
N SER A 1011 -32.85 -7.18 -53.40
CA SER A 1011 -32.54 -8.03 -54.56
C SER A 1011 -33.74 -8.85 -55.04
N GLN A 1012 -33.86 -9.02 -56.36
CA GLN A 1012 -34.83 -9.93 -56.99
C GLN A 1012 -34.16 -11.29 -57.25
N ASP A 1013 -34.90 -12.41 -57.15
CA ASP A 1013 -34.43 -13.79 -57.37
C ASP A 1013 -33.43 -14.38 -56.35
N VAL A 1014 -33.56 -14.01 -55.06
CA VAL A 1014 -32.77 -14.64 -53.97
C VAL A 1014 -33.47 -15.92 -53.48
N GLY A 1015 -32.82 -17.08 -53.63
CA GLY A 1015 -33.31 -18.36 -53.10
C GLY A 1015 -33.11 -18.50 -51.58
N PRO A 1016 -33.93 -19.31 -50.88
CA PRO A 1016 -33.82 -19.51 -49.43
C PRO A 1016 -32.47 -20.11 -48.98
N GLU A 1017 -31.75 -20.75 -49.90
CA GLU A 1017 -30.41 -21.30 -49.67
C GLU A 1017 -29.35 -20.23 -49.30
N ILE A 1018 -29.55 -18.99 -49.74
CA ILE A 1018 -28.62 -17.88 -49.46
C ILE A 1018 -28.79 -17.39 -48.01
N GLU A 1019 -30.03 -17.30 -47.51
CA GLU A 1019 -30.30 -16.95 -46.11
C GLU A 1019 -29.71 -17.99 -45.14
N ASP A 1020 -29.83 -19.28 -45.48
CA ASP A 1020 -29.23 -20.36 -44.70
C ASP A 1020 -27.69 -20.30 -44.75
N THR A 1021 -27.12 -19.87 -45.87
CA THR A 1021 -25.67 -19.64 -46.00
C THR A 1021 -25.22 -18.47 -45.12
N VAL A 1022 -25.93 -17.34 -45.12
CA VAL A 1022 -25.64 -16.20 -44.24
C VAL A 1022 -25.70 -16.63 -42.78
N ARG A 1023 -26.74 -17.37 -42.37
CA ARG A 1023 -26.91 -17.86 -41.00
C ARG A 1023 -25.79 -18.81 -40.58
N ARG A 1024 -25.35 -19.70 -41.48
CA ARG A 1024 -24.23 -20.62 -41.23
C ARG A 1024 -22.91 -19.87 -41.07
N LEU A 1025 -22.60 -18.93 -41.95
CA LEU A 1025 -21.36 -18.13 -41.88
C LEU A 1025 -21.32 -17.27 -40.62
N ALA A 1026 -22.44 -16.68 -40.22
CA ALA A 1026 -22.56 -15.95 -38.97
C ALA A 1026 -22.35 -16.86 -37.75
N ALA A 1027 -22.89 -18.09 -37.76
CA ALA A 1027 -22.68 -19.08 -36.71
C ALA A 1027 -21.22 -19.59 -36.61
N GLU A 1028 -20.46 -19.52 -37.71
CA GLU A 1028 -19.01 -19.77 -37.74
C GLU A 1028 -18.20 -18.57 -37.19
N GLY A 1029 -18.85 -17.47 -36.77
CA GLY A 1029 -18.22 -16.27 -36.22
C GLY A 1029 -17.65 -15.32 -37.27
N LEU A 1030 -18.09 -15.42 -38.53
CA LEU A 1030 -17.66 -14.53 -39.61
C LEU A 1030 -18.61 -13.33 -39.73
N ARG A 1031 -18.03 -12.14 -39.99
CA ARG A 1031 -18.80 -10.97 -40.45
C ARG A 1031 -19.15 -11.19 -41.92
N VAL A 1032 -20.45 -11.24 -42.23
CA VAL A 1032 -20.97 -11.50 -43.59
C VAL A 1032 -21.37 -10.18 -44.24
N ILE A 1033 -20.95 -9.97 -45.49
CA ILE A 1033 -21.31 -8.81 -46.31
C ILE A 1033 -21.94 -9.36 -47.60
N ALA A 1034 -23.11 -8.83 -47.95
CA ALA A 1034 -23.73 -9.07 -49.25
C ALA A 1034 -23.32 -7.95 -50.22
N VAL A 1035 -23.21 -8.30 -51.51
CA VAL A 1035 -22.65 -7.48 -52.60
C VAL A 1035 -23.56 -7.61 -53.81
#